data_AF-A0A077X4N5-F1
#
_entry.id   AF-A0A077X4N5-F1
#
_cell.length_a   1.000
_cell.length_b   1.000
_cell.length_c   1.000
_cell.angle_alpha   90.00
_cell.angle_beta   90.00
_cell.angle_gamma   90.00
#
_symmetry.space_group_name_H-M   'P 1'
#
loop_
_entity.id
_entity.type
_entity.pdbx_description
1 polymer ?
#
loop_
_entity_poly.entity_id
_entity_poly.type
_entity_poly.pdbx_seq_one_letter_code
_entity_poly.pdbx_strand_id
1 'polypeptide(L)'
;MVTLYSPEDYYTFINLLNCIVSQCKDNVFTRYQTSTSCTFSSLTYEEFDRITTNLACQWQLSFLKDTPPDTPVALLADHSVDYVISVIAIMKLKRVVLAIAPRNSHAAIRHLVVNAGAKSLITSKKYEEKAQVSMKEDRSMVRCHSFGVFDIPAMAQEPLHADVDSLIDKHFDPEDKEKTAIIIHSSGSTSFPKLIHLSNRYVITLAQHDSYERALADNPDLLQYTVEPSDVFLVGFPMFHIGGLYQMFSPIMAQASTLLFSQLPVQPRDIITAIDTYNVTISGQLPIILEQLYEYLHEAGNTKPLEKLKMLHYGGAPLNKEVGDFFQSFCKLQCRYGSTEMGITFRSSDLHGWSTLQPVRIIRDYCYMEPFDGDLYHLVIKAGCPTLANDLITRPNGDYATNDLMIEDPPGSNCWRTMGRCDDTLVMRNGEKTNPVPMEIALRRSPLIHRCTIIAQDRPCTAVLIELSSEEAKKYNANNYYNQVQAAVDEANKDAPKHSTILPQMIYILPLGEELPVTEKGTVMRGRAIEQFGSIIDAMYNNFLSGHTAAASVSSQEKSAAAVTADWSLQDIENLLIRVSCDILQKDTSIFDDGNSKCRSLFDYGLDSILAIQLRNRIGQLSDITLPANFLYEYPTITSMAKALVAILTPGGNKISKDSYQVTQDLLKYYLERADKDFEPVVHSSDMEMMHHKNGKEIVLLTGATGTLGVYMLKDLLLSPQVSKVYCPVRGPGGTFTDDLDVLMARIKQAFIDRHLDTTLLDEGGSKIQVLPMDMDNIHHLGWGKDTYDRLRNEVTIVQACAWLVDFNQPVTHFDKSCIQGLYSLLHFAYRRTDPIHVHMVSSVSATAGIEAPSNVPESVLMPANPKTALPNGYAQSKYIVEHLFEFLWRDKGWPCMIERMGQVCGDKQHAIWNPSEMYPLMMIGGGASLGKMPEFPNRTIDWLPVDDAATAIVDIMLKTSPFQKHQQHVFHIVNPSTMTWTEFLNNMRTCGVQFDIVSPEEWVRLLSKDQGNPAYRLLSFMEAAMKSSSPMSNIQTRETKNTVNMTSALNEASTFNVDFMRKHLDYWKSIGFYKP
;
A
#
# COMPACT_ATOMS: atom_id res chain seq x y z
N MET A 1 10.82 -36.37 -33.01
CA MET A 1 11.54 -35.10 -32.78
C MET A 1 10.52 -33.99 -32.96
N VAL A 2 10.39 -33.08 -32.00
CA VAL A 2 9.50 -31.91 -32.15
C VAL A 2 10.25 -30.85 -32.96
N THR A 3 9.61 -30.37 -34.01
CA THR A 3 10.12 -29.25 -34.80
C THR A 3 10.06 -28.00 -33.94
N LEU A 4 11.22 -27.43 -33.61
CA LEU A 4 11.27 -26.10 -33.02
C LEU A 4 11.16 -25.08 -34.15
N TYR A 5 10.07 -24.34 -34.12
CA TYR A 5 9.89 -23.18 -34.96
C TYR A 5 10.60 -22.02 -34.29
N SER A 6 11.72 -21.54 -34.85
CA SER A 6 12.39 -20.37 -34.27
C SER A 6 11.47 -19.15 -34.42
N PRO A 7 11.17 -18.37 -33.37
CA PRO A 7 10.41 -17.13 -33.48
C PRO A 7 11.13 -16.06 -34.33
N GLU A 8 12.39 -16.27 -34.70
CA GLU A 8 13.10 -15.44 -35.68
C GLU A 8 12.76 -15.76 -37.14
N ASP A 9 12.26 -16.98 -37.43
CA ASP A 9 11.99 -17.43 -38.80
C ASP A 9 10.58 -17.07 -39.30
N TYR A 10 9.72 -16.56 -38.42
CA TYR A 10 8.31 -16.26 -38.71
C TYR A 10 7.94 -14.84 -38.29
N TYR A 11 7.32 -14.10 -39.21
CA TYR A 11 6.99 -12.69 -38.97
C TYR A 11 5.57 -12.48 -38.45
N THR A 12 4.65 -13.41 -38.71
CA THR A 12 3.27 -13.35 -38.19
C THR A 12 2.81 -14.71 -37.69
N PHE A 13 1.84 -14.71 -36.77
CA PHE A 13 1.24 -15.98 -36.31
C PHE A 13 0.57 -16.74 -37.47
N ILE A 14 -0.02 -16.03 -38.44
CA ILE A 14 -0.63 -16.66 -39.63
C ILE A 14 0.43 -17.28 -40.55
N ASN A 15 1.57 -16.64 -40.73
CA ASN A 15 2.69 -17.21 -41.48
C ASN A 15 3.17 -18.53 -40.85
N LEU A 16 3.30 -18.58 -39.52
CA LEU A 16 3.62 -19.80 -38.77
C LEU A 16 2.51 -20.86 -38.89
N LEU A 17 1.25 -20.48 -38.71
CA LEU A 17 0.10 -21.39 -38.84
C LEU A 17 0.04 -22.04 -40.23
N ASN A 18 0.21 -21.26 -41.31
CA ASN A 18 0.23 -21.79 -42.68
C ASN A 18 1.34 -22.82 -42.88
N CYS A 19 2.51 -22.60 -42.27
CA CYS A 19 3.62 -23.55 -42.29
C CYS A 19 3.23 -24.87 -41.62
N ILE A 20 2.63 -24.80 -40.43
CA ILE A 20 2.20 -25.97 -39.65
C ILE A 20 1.09 -26.74 -40.39
N VAL A 21 0.05 -26.06 -40.88
CA VAL A 21 -1.05 -26.68 -41.63
C VAL A 21 -0.52 -27.48 -42.82
N SER A 22 0.50 -26.98 -43.52
CA SER A 22 1.10 -27.70 -44.66
C SER A 22 1.75 -29.03 -44.30
N GLN A 23 2.11 -29.23 -43.03
CA GLN A 23 2.78 -30.42 -42.51
C GLN A 23 1.82 -31.44 -41.89
N CYS A 24 0.64 -31.01 -41.42
CA CYS A 24 -0.28 -31.85 -40.65
C CYS A 24 -1.76 -31.75 -41.09
N LYS A 25 -2.00 -31.59 -42.39
CA LYS A 25 -3.32 -31.38 -43.01
C LYS A 25 -4.43 -32.30 -42.49
N ASP A 26 -4.15 -33.60 -42.43
CA ASP A 26 -5.14 -34.64 -42.07
C ASP A 26 -5.30 -34.83 -40.56
N ASN A 27 -4.44 -34.19 -39.74
CA ASN A 27 -4.54 -34.28 -38.29
C ASN A 27 -5.80 -33.54 -37.81
N VAL A 28 -6.35 -33.98 -36.67
CA VAL A 28 -7.44 -33.26 -36.02
C VAL A 28 -6.89 -31.95 -35.43
N PHE A 29 -7.45 -30.82 -35.84
CA PHE A 29 -7.14 -29.52 -35.26
C PHE A 29 -7.91 -29.31 -33.96
N THR A 30 -9.23 -29.47 -34.01
CA THR A 30 -10.08 -29.29 -32.83
C THR A 30 -11.28 -30.23 -32.84
N ARG A 31 -11.73 -30.58 -31.64
CA ARG A 31 -13.02 -31.21 -31.38
C ARG A 31 -13.97 -30.15 -30.83
N TYR A 32 -15.15 -30.02 -31.41
CA TYR A 32 -16.12 -29.01 -31.03
C TYR A 32 -17.48 -29.63 -30.72
N GLN A 33 -18.16 -29.07 -29.74
CA GLN A 33 -19.44 -29.58 -29.24
C GLN A 33 -20.56 -29.34 -30.27
N THR A 34 -21.31 -30.38 -30.63
CA THR A 34 -22.36 -30.32 -31.67
C THR A 34 -23.79 -30.32 -31.15
N SER A 35 -23.98 -30.54 -29.85
CA SER A 35 -25.30 -30.53 -29.19
C SER A 35 -25.13 -30.19 -27.72
N THR A 36 -26.23 -30.06 -26.98
CA THR A 36 -26.18 -29.82 -25.52
C THR A 36 -25.66 -31.03 -24.72
N SER A 37 -25.43 -32.19 -25.34
CA SER A 37 -24.75 -33.33 -24.72
C SER A 37 -23.23 -33.23 -24.81
N CYS A 38 -22.49 -34.03 -24.04
CA CYS A 38 -21.03 -34.14 -24.07
C CYS A 38 -20.57 -34.94 -25.32
N THR A 39 -20.98 -34.48 -26.50
CA THR A 39 -20.72 -35.09 -27.81
C THR A 39 -20.05 -34.08 -28.74
N PHE A 40 -18.95 -34.50 -29.35
CA PHE A 40 -18.07 -33.65 -30.13
C PHE A 40 -17.83 -34.22 -31.53
N SER A 41 -17.78 -33.32 -32.51
CA SER A 41 -17.27 -33.59 -33.86
C SER A 41 -15.85 -33.06 -33.99
N SER A 42 -15.09 -33.60 -34.94
CA SER A 42 -13.72 -33.20 -35.22
C SER A 42 -13.65 -32.33 -36.47
N LEU A 43 -12.68 -31.43 -36.47
CA LEU A 43 -12.29 -30.60 -37.62
C LEU A 43 -10.79 -30.79 -37.87
N THR A 44 -10.37 -31.10 -39.09
CA THR A 44 -8.94 -31.25 -39.43
C THR A 44 -8.24 -29.90 -39.60
N TYR A 45 -6.91 -29.90 -39.62
CA TYR A 45 -6.13 -28.68 -39.92
C TYR A 45 -6.45 -28.12 -41.30
N GLU A 46 -6.59 -28.97 -42.33
CA GLU A 46 -6.93 -28.51 -43.68
C GLU A 46 -8.36 -27.96 -43.76
N GLU A 47 -9.33 -28.62 -43.12
CA GLU A 47 -10.71 -28.11 -43.07
C GLU A 47 -10.79 -26.77 -42.34
N PHE A 48 -10.11 -26.65 -41.20
CA PHE A 48 -10.05 -25.40 -40.44
C PHE A 48 -9.42 -24.26 -41.26
N ASP A 49 -8.31 -24.51 -41.94
CA ASP A 49 -7.64 -23.54 -42.79
C ASP A 49 -8.54 -23.08 -43.96
N ARG A 50 -9.24 -24.03 -44.60
CA ARG A 50 -10.18 -23.74 -45.68
C ARG A 50 -11.36 -22.89 -45.20
N ILE A 51 -12.00 -23.28 -44.09
CA ILE A 51 -13.13 -22.55 -43.49
C ILE A 51 -12.74 -21.12 -43.14
N THR A 52 -11.63 -20.95 -42.43
CA THR A 52 -11.17 -19.62 -42.00
C THR A 52 -10.74 -18.74 -43.17
N THR A 53 -10.17 -19.33 -44.23
CA THR A 53 -9.79 -18.61 -45.45
C THR A 53 -11.01 -18.16 -46.27
N ASN A 54 -12.03 -19.02 -46.42
CA ASN A 54 -13.28 -18.66 -47.09
C ASN A 54 -14.04 -17.58 -46.31
N LEU A 55 -14.11 -17.71 -44.99
CA LEU A 55 -14.76 -16.70 -44.13
C LEU A 55 -14.05 -15.34 -44.20
N ALA A 56 -12.71 -15.34 -44.22
CA ALA A 56 -11.91 -14.13 -44.42
C ALA A 56 -12.25 -13.45 -45.76
N CYS A 57 -12.31 -14.21 -46.87
CA CYS A 57 -12.72 -13.68 -48.18
C CYS A 57 -14.14 -13.09 -48.14
N GLN A 58 -15.08 -13.79 -47.50
CA GLN A 58 -16.46 -13.35 -47.36
C GLN A 58 -16.56 -12.03 -46.58
N TRP A 59 -15.86 -11.90 -45.44
CA TRP A 59 -15.86 -10.68 -44.63
C TRP A 59 -15.14 -9.51 -45.31
N GLN A 60 -14.05 -9.80 -46.03
CA GLN A 60 -13.35 -8.82 -46.86
C GLN A 60 -14.31 -8.23 -47.91
N LEU A 61 -15.04 -9.06 -48.65
CA LEU A 61 -15.98 -8.59 -49.68
C LEU A 61 -17.23 -7.89 -49.12
N SER A 62 -17.73 -8.35 -47.98
CA SER A 62 -19.03 -7.90 -47.46
C SER A 62 -18.96 -6.58 -46.71
N PHE A 63 -18.09 -6.44 -45.70
CA PHE A 63 -18.10 -5.27 -44.84
C PHE A 63 -16.72 -4.70 -44.46
N LEU A 64 -15.62 -5.37 -44.81
CA LEU A 64 -14.27 -4.89 -44.53
C LEU A 64 -13.54 -4.26 -45.73
N LYS A 65 -14.09 -4.36 -46.95
CA LYS A 65 -13.45 -3.79 -48.16
C LYS A 65 -13.18 -2.28 -48.08
N ASP A 66 -14.02 -1.53 -47.36
CA ASP A 66 -13.97 -0.08 -47.29
C ASP A 66 -13.21 0.42 -46.04
N THR A 67 -12.66 -0.48 -45.22
CA THR A 67 -11.88 -0.12 -44.02
C THR A 67 -10.38 -0.31 -44.27
N PRO A 68 -9.52 0.64 -43.86
CA PRO A 68 -8.07 0.48 -43.95
C PRO A 68 -7.57 -0.83 -43.30
N PRO A 69 -6.59 -1.54 -43.87
CA PRO A 69 -6.12 -2.83 -43.36
C PRO A 69 -5.62 -2.81 -41.91
N ASP A 70 -5.08 -1.69 -41.45
CA ASP A 70 -4.58 -1.45 -40.09
C ASP A 70 -5.69 -1.16 -39.06
N THR A 71 -6.94 -0.98 -39.50
CA THR A 71 -8.07 -0.70 -38.61
C THR A 71 -8.47 -1.95 -37.82
N PRO A 72 -8.53 -1.89 -36.47
CA PRO A 72 -8.94 -3.04 -35.66
C PRO A 72 -10.39 -3.47 -35.89
N VAL A 73 -10.62 -4.77 -35.75
CA VAL A 73 -11.95 -5.40 -35.81
C VAL A 73 -12.28 -5.93 -34.42
N ALA A 74 -13.35 -5.40 -33.84
CA ALA A 74 -13.81 -5.82 -32.52
C ALA A 74 -14.64 -7.11 -32.61
N LEU A 75 -14.39 -8.05 -31.70
CA LEU A 75 -15.10 -9.34 -31.63
C LEU A 75 -15.76 -9.51 -30.26
N LEU A 76 -17.09 -9.63 -30.26
CA LEU A 76 -17.93 -9.89 -29.09
C LEU A 76 -18.69 -11.22 -29.25
N ALA A 77 -18.10 -12.31 -28.76
CA ALA A 77 -18.67 -13.64 -28.85
C ALA A 77 -18.21 -14.52 -27.66
N ASP A 78 -18.93 -15.61 -27.42
CA ASP A 78 -18.56 -16.62 -26.43
C ASP A 78 -17.38 -17.48 -26.88
N HIS A 79 -16.73 -18.14 -25.93
CA HIS A 79 -15.79 -19.23 -26.22
C HIS A 79 -16.50 -20.35 -27.01
N SER A 80 -16.05 -20.62 -28.24
CA SER A 80 -16.56 -21.70 -29.10
C SER A 80 -15.63 -21.93 -30.29
N VAL A 81 -15.89 -22.98 -31.09
CA VAL A 81 -15.18 -23.16 -32.38
C VAL A 81 -15.39 -21.97 -33.33
N ASP A 82 -16.59 -21.38 -33.32
CA ASP A 82 -16.91 -20.20 -34.14
C ASP A 82 -16.05 -18.99 -33.75
N TYR A 83 -15.71 -18.86 -32.47
CA TYR A 83 -14.85 -17.79 -31.97
C TYR A 83 -13.45 -17.91 -32.56
N VAL A 84 -12.81 -19.08 -32.48
CA VAL A 84 -11.45 -19.27 -33.01
C VAL A 84 -11.42 -19.17 -34.54
N ILE A 85 -12.46 -19.67 -35.23
CA ILE A 85 -12.63 -19.47 -36.67
C ILE A 85 -12.67 -17.97 -37.01
N SER A 86 -13.43 -17.19 -36.25
CA SER A 86 -13.55 -15.73 -36.43
C SER A 86 -12.22 -15.01 -36.19
N VAL A 87 -11.50 -15.35 -35.12
CA VAL A 87 -10.18 -14.78 -34.81
C VAL A 87 -9.19 -15.05 -35.95
N ILE A 88 -9.08 -16.29 -36.41
CA ILE A 88 -8.14 -16.65 -37.48
C ILE A 88 -8.56 -16.03 -38.82
N ALA A 89 -9.86 -15.94 -39.13
CA ALA A 89 -10.34 -15.27 -40.34
C ALA A 89 -9.95 -13.77 -40.36
N ILE A 90 -10.09 -13.06 -39.24
CA ILE A 90 -9.66 -11.64 -39.14
C ILE A 90 -8.14 -11.53 -39.27
N MET A 91 -7.39 -12.39 -38.59
CA MET A 91 -5.93 -12.38 -38.63
C MET A 91 -5.38 -12.72 -40.03
N LYS A 92 -6.04 -13.60 -40.80
CA LYS A 92 -5.69 -13.90 -42.20
C LYS A 92 -5.80 -12.67 -43.10
N LEU A 93 -6.67 -11.71 -42.76
CA LEU A 93 -6.74 -10.40 -43.44
C LEU A 93 -5.68 -9.40 -42.96
N LYS A 94 -4.73 -9.83 -42.11
CA LYS A 94 -3.73 -8.99 -41.42
C LYS A 94 -4.35 -7.85 -40.61
N ARG A 95 -5.59 -8.02 -40.13
CA ARG A 95 -6.28 -7.04 -39.30
C ARG A 95 -6.09 -7.33 -37.82
N VAL A 96 -6.03 -6.27 -37.02
CA VAL A 96 -5.92 -6.38 -35.57
C VAL A 96 -7.24 -6.88 -34.98
N VAL A 97 -7.20 -7.93 -34.16
CA VAL A 97 -8.38 -8.44 -33.45
C VAL A 97 -8.50 -7.76 -32.09
N LEU A 98 -9.58 -7.02 -31.83
CA LEU A 98 -9.93 -6.59 -30.47
C LEU A 98 -10.86 -7.63 -29.83
N ALA A 99 -10.33 -8.41 -28.88
CA ALA A 99 -11.09 -9.44 -28.19
C ALA A 99 -11.87 -8.85 -27.00
N ILE A 100 -13.20 -8.86 -27.05
CA ILE A 100 -14.05 -8.25 -26.01
C ILE A 100 -14.74 -9.31 -25.18
N ALA A 101 -14.66 -9.16 -23.86
CA ALA A 101 -15.36 -10.04 -22.93
C ALA A 101 -16.88 -9.77 -22.96
N PRO A 102 -17.73 -10.80 -23.18
CA PRO A 102 -19.17 -10.62 -23.25
C PRO A 102 -19.84 -10.10 -21.97
N ARG A 103 -19.20 -10.23 -20.82
CA ARG A 103 -19.73 -9.76 -19.53
C ARG A 103 -19.55 -8.26 -19.30
N ASN A 104 -18.74 -7.58 -20.11
CA ASN A 104 -18.55 -6.13 -20.00
C ASN A 104 -19.88 -5.37 -20.13
N SER A 105 -19.99 -4.24 -19.43
CA SER A 105 -21.14 -3.34 -19.54
C SER A 105 -21.19 -2.66 -20.91
N HIS A 106 -22.33 -2.09 -21.29
CA HIS A 106 -22.45 -1.35 -22.55
C HIS A 106 -21.43 -0.21 -22.66
N ALA A 107 -21.22 0.53 -21.57
CA ALA A 107 -20.25 1.62 -21.52
C ALA A 107 -18.81 1.10 -21.67
N ALA A 108 -18.47 -0.03 -21.04
CA ALA A 108 -17.15 -0.65 -21.18
C ALA A 108 -16.89 -1.17 -22.60
N ILE A 109 -17.88 -1.83 -23.23
CA ILE A 109 -17.78 -2.28 -24.63
C ILE A 109 -17.54 -1.08 -25.54
N ARG A 110 -18.32 -0.01 -25.37
CA ARG A 110 -18.14 1.24 -26.14
C ARG A 110 -16.76 1.85 -25.95
N HIS A 111 -16.32 1.98 -24.70
CA HIS A 111 -15.00 2.50 -24.37
C HIS A 111 -13.90 1.73 -25.10
N LEU A 112 -13.94 0.39 -25.05
CA LEU A 112 -12.96 -0.47 -25.71
C LEU A 112 -12.96 -0.32 -27.24
N VAL A 113 -14.14 -0.39 -27.87
CA VAL A 113 -14.28 -0.29 -29.33
C VAL A 113 -13.81 1.06 -29.84
N VAL A 114 -14.25 2.15 -29.21
CA VAL A 114 -13.92 3.52 -29.62
C VAL A 114 -12.44 3.82 -29.41
N ASN A 115 -11.88 3.47 -28.25
CA ASN A 115 -10.48 3.76 -27.95
C ASN A 115 -9.51 2.91 -28.76
N ALA A 116 -9.91 1.72 -29.17
CA ALA A 116 -9.12 0.91 -30.11
C ALA A 116 -9.20 1.44 -31.54
N GLY A 117 -10.07 2.41 -31.84
CA GLY A 117 -10.27 2.93 -33.19
C GLY A 117 -10.98 1.95 -34.13
N ALA A 118 -11.65 0.91 -33.60
CA ALA A 118 -12.33 -0.08 -34.40
C ALA A 118 -13.51 0.53 -35.17
N LYS A 119 -13.70 0.12 -36.43
CA LYS A 119 -14.84 0.56 -37.28
C LYS A 119 -15.91 -0.50 -37.47
N SER A 120 -15.58 -1.75 -37.15
CA SER A 120 -16.48 -2.89 -37.23
C SER A 120 -16.49 -3.64 -35.91
N LEU A 121 -17.69 -3.92 -35.42
CA LEU A 121 -17.95 -4.78 -34.26
C LEU A 121 -18.66 -6.04 -34.76
N ILE A 122 -17.92 -7.14 -34.85
CA ILE A 122 -18.44 -8.46 -35.17
C ILE A 122 -18.92 -9.13 -33.89
N THR A 123 -20.09 -9.76 -33.93
CA THR A 123 -20.68 -10.40 -32.77
C THR A 123 -21.42 -11.68 -33.12
N SER A 124 -21.51 -12.63 -32.20
CA SER A 124 -22.42 -13.76 -32.38
C SER A 124 -23.86 -13.28 -32.26
N LYS A 125 -24.81 -14.00 -32.87
CA LYS A 125 -26.23 -13.64 -32.85
C LYS A 125 -26.78 -13.40 -31.43
N LYS A 126 -26.24 -14.12 -30.44
CA LYS A 126 -26.56 -13.98 -29.01
C LYS A 126 -26.30 -12.58 -28.45
N TYR A 127 -25.29 -11.87 -28.95
CA TYR A 127 -24.85 -10.56 -28.43
C TYR A 127 -25.15 -9.39 -29.37
N GLU A 128 -25.92 -9.63 -30.43
CA GLU A 128 -26.28 -8.60 -31.43
C GLU A 128 -26.96 -7.37 -30.81
N GLU A 129 -28.00 -7.58 -30.01
CA GLU A 129 -28.69 -6.48 -29.31
C GLU A 129 -27.72 -5.73 -28.39
N LYS A 130 -26.90 -6.47 -27.64
CA LYS A 130 -25.92 -5.87 -26.71
C LYS A 130 -24.89 -5.02 -27.45
N ALA A 131 -24.41 -5.46 -28.60
CA ALA A 131 -23.50 -4.71 -29.46
C ALA A 131 -24.17 -3.44 -29.99
N GLN A 132 -25.39 -3.55 -30.53
CA GLN A 132 -26.14 -2.41 -31.06
C GLN A 132 -26.43 -1.35 -29.99
N VAL A 133 -26.88 -1.76 -28.81
CA VAL A 133 -27.16 -0.85 -27.69
C VAL A 133 -25.89 -0.16 -27.23
N SER A 134 -24.78 -0.89 -27.11
CA SER A 134 -23.48 -0.31 -26.73
C SER A 134 -23.02 0.80 -27.68
N MET A 135 -23.33 0.69 -28.96
CA MET A 135 -22.95 1.68 -29.99
C MET A 135 -24.02 2.74 -30.27
N LYS A 136 -25.20 2.71 -29.63
CA LYS A 136 -26.35 3.54 -30.00
C LYS A 136 -26.09 5.05 -29.97
N GLU A 137 -25.29 5.54 -29.04
CA GLU A 137 -24.96 6.96 -28.92
C GLU A 137 -23.56 7.29 -29.47
N ASP A 138 -22.94 6.34 -30.19
CA ASP A 138 -21.63 6.53 -30.79
C ASP A 138 -21.68 7.55 -31.94
N ARG A 139 -20.74 8.50 -31.90
CA ARG A 139 -20.54 9.49 -32.98
C ARG A 139 -19.53 9.01 -34.01
N SER A 140 -18.80 7.92 -33.75
CA SER A 140 -17.70 7.42 -34.57
C SER A 140 -18.11 6.47 -35.71
N MET A 141 -19.42 6.19 -35.83
CA MET A 141 -20.08 5.37 -36.86
C MET A 141 -19.61 3.91 -36.94
N VAL A 142 -19.44 3.24 -35.79
CA VAL A 142 -19.13 1.80 -35.75
C VAL A 142 -20.28 0.97 -36.35
N ARG A 143 -19.97 0.07 -37.27
CA ARG A 143 -20.94 -0.88 -37.86
C ARG A 143 -20.95 -2.20 -37.09
N CYS A 144 -22.12 -2.61 -36.60
CA CYS A 144 -22.31 -3.90 -35.94
C CYS A 144 -22.69 -4.97 -36.97
N HIS A 145 -21.98 -6.09 -36.97
CA HIS A 145 -22.21 -7.25 -37.84
C HIS A 145 -22.42 -8.50 -37.00
N SER A 146 -23.47 -9.27 -37.26
CA SER A 146 -23.77 -10.50 -36.51
C SER A 146 -23.59 -11.75 -37.37
N PHE A 147 -23.07 -12.83 -36.77
CA PHE A 147 -23.05 -14.16 -37.37
C PHE A 147 -23.87 -15.16 -36.54
N GLY A 148 -24.57 -16.07 -37.21
CA GLY A 148 -25.24 -17.22 -36.58
C GLY A 148 -24.25 -18.35 -36.26
N VAL A 149 -24.73 -19.45 -35.68
CA VAL A 149 -23.88 -20.65 -35.50
C VAL A 149 -23.38 -21.12 -36.86
N PHE A 150 -22.08 -21.37 -36.99
CA PHE A 150 -21.52 -21.82 -38.25
C PHE A 150 -21.90 -23.28 -38.54
N ASP A 151 -22.35 -23.55 -39.76
CA ASP A 151 -22.56 -24.91 -40.25
C ASP A 151 -21.21 -25.51 -40.68
N ILE A 152 -20.41 -25.90 -39.68
CA ILE A 152 -19.05 -26.40 -39.90
C ILE A 152 -19.00 -27.57 -40.90
N PRO A 153 -19.88 -28.59 -40.83
CA PRO A 153 -19.91 -29.65 -41.84
C PRO A 153 -20.13 -29.14 -43.26
N ALA A 154 -21.03 -28.17 -43.47
CA ALA A 154 -21.26 -27.58 -44.79
C ALA A 154 -20.05 -26.75 -45.25
N MET A 155 -19.54 -25.87 -44.40
CA MET A 155 -18.39 -25.00 -44.70
C MET A 155 -17.12 -25.80 -44.98
N ALA A 156 -16.93 -26.95 -44.32
CA ALA A 156 -15.82 -27.86 -44.58
C ALA A 156 -15.87 -28.41 -46.01
N GLN A 157 -17.05 -28.59 -46.62
CA GLN A 157 -17.18 -29.11 -47.98
C GLN A 157 -17.10 -28.02 -49.07
N GLU A 158 -17.09 -26.74 -48.69
CA GLU A 158 -16.99 -25.65 -49.66
C GLU A 158 -15.60 -25.64 -50.32
N PRO A 159 -15.50 -25.46 -51.66
CA PRO A 159 -14.23 -25.24 -52.31
C PRO A 159 -13.63 -23.90 -51.85
N LEU A 160 -12.30 -23.77 -51.96
CA LEU A 160 -11.62 -22.51 -51.67
C LEU A 160 -12.16 -21.40 -52.58
N HIS A 161 -12.36 -20.20 -52.01
CA HIS A 161 -12.89 -19.06 -52.75
C HIS A 161 -12.03 -18.74 -53.99
N ALA A 162 -12.67 -18.56 -55.15
CA ALA A 162 -11.98 -18.41 -56.45
C ALA A 162 -11.00 -17.23 -56.47
N ASP A 163 -11.35 -16.13 -55.80
CA ASP A 163 -10.56 -14.89 -55.78
C ASP A 163 -9.61 -14.77 -54.57
N VAL A 164 -9.33 -15.87 -53.84
CA VAL A 164 -8.54 -15.86 -52.60
C VAL A 164 -7.20 -15.13 -52.72
N ASP A 165 -6.48 -15.33 -53.82
CA ASP A 165 -5.16 -14.73 -54.07
C ASP A 165 -5.21 -13.22 -54.28
N SER A 166 -6.39 -12.68 -54.63
CA SER A 166 -6.61 -11.23 -54.78
C SER A 166 -7.16 -10.57 -53.51
N LEU A 167 -7.80 -11.35 -52.63
CA LEU A 167 -8.49 -10.84 -51.44
C LEU A 167 -7.64 -10.93 -50.16
N ILE A 168 -6.70 -11.87 -50.12
CA ILE A 168 -5.86 -12.12 -48.95
C ILE A 168 -4.39 -11.89 -49.30
N ASP A 169 -3.77 -10.93 -48.62
CA ASP A 169 -2.32 -10.71 -48.72
C ASP A 169 -1.57 -11.88 -48.09
N LYS A 170 -0.80 -12.59 -48.91
CA LYS A 170 0.04 -13.72 -48.50
C LYS A 170 1.52 -13.35 -48.38
N HIS A 171 1.88 -12.09 -48.59
CA HIS A 171 3.22 -11.58 -48.33
C HIS A 171 3.40 -11.36 -46.83
N PHE A 172 4.59 -11.59 -46.29
CA PHE A 172 4.88 -11.35 -44.87
C PHE A 172 6.25 -10.70 -44.76
N ASP A 173 6.30 -9.51 -44.19
CA ASP A 173 7.52 -8.71 -44.08
C ASP A 173 8.12 -8.81 -42.68
N PRO A 174 9.45 -8.68 -42.52
CA PRO A 174 10.09 -8.68 -41.20
C PRO A 174 9.47 -7.67 -40.20
N GLU A 175 9.03 -6.52 -40.69
CA GLU A 175 8.38 -5.49 -39.87
C GLU A 175 7.02 -5.91 -39.30
N ASP A 176 6.35 -6.91 -39.90
CA ASP A 176 5.07 -7.43 -39.40
C ASP A 176 5.21 -8.07 -38.00
N LYS A 177 6.44 -8.48 -37.63
CA LYS A 177 6.76 -9.10 -36.34
C LYS A 177 6.42 -8.20 -35.15
N GLU A 178 6.65 -6.89 -35.27
CA GLU A 178 6.38 -5.94 -34.18
C GLU A 178 4.98 -5.31 -34.26
N LYS A 179 4.26 -5.50 -35.37
CA LYS A 179 2.88 -4.99 -35.51
C LYS A 179 1.93 -5.71 -34.55
N THR A 180 0.99 -4.96 -33.99
CA THR A 180 -0.09 -5.50 -33.16
C THR A 180 -0.92 -6.50 -33.95
N ALA A 181 -1.09 -7.71 -33.42
CA ALA A 181 -1.96 -8.73 -33.98
C ALA A 181 -3.29 -8.83 -33.23
N ILE A 182 -3.24 -8.70 -31.90
CA ILE A 182 -4.39 -8.86 -31.01
C ILE A 182 -4.37 -7.76 -29.95
N ILE A 183 -5.54 -7.21 -29.65
CA ILE A 183 -5.77 -6.33 -28.50
C ILE A 183 -6.67 -7.07 -27.52
N ILE A 184 -6.21 -7.19 -26.27
CA ILE A 184 -6.99 -7.71 -25.15
C ILE A 184 -7.21 -6.56 -24.15
N HIS A 185 -8.21 -6.67 -23.28
CA HIS A 185 -8.43 -5.69 -22.22
C HIS A 185 -8.10 -6.27 -20.85
N SER A 186 -7.52 -5.44 -19.97
CA SER A 186 -7.38 -5.76 -18.55
C SER A 186 -8.58 -5.24 -17.77
N SER A 187 -9.03 -6.03 -16.79
CA SER A 187 -10.24 -5.74 -16.00
C SER A 187 -10.18 -4.44 -15.19
N GLY A 188 -8.99 -3.82 -15.09
CA GLY A 188 -8.74 -2.47 -14.57
C GLY A 188 -9.15 -2.22 -13.11
N SER A 189 -8.21 -1.83 -12.26
CA SER A 189 -8.47 -1.14 -10.98
C SER A 189 -9.06 0.26 -11.14
N THR A 190 -9.29 0.69 -12.39
CA THR A 190 -9.88 1.95 -12.82
C THR A 190 -11.35 1.77 -13.23
N SER A 191 -12.11 2.86 -13.34
CA SER A 191 -13.54 2.83 -13.71
C SER A 191 -13.85 2.18 -15.07
N PHE A 192 -12.88 2.09 -16.00
CA PHE A 192 -12.99 1.39 -17.28
C PHE A 192 -11.80 0.45 -17.59
N PRO A 193 -12.00 -0.64 -18.36
CA PRO A 193 -10.94 -1.55 -18.81
C PRO A 193 -9.90 -0.88 -19.73
N LYS A 194 -8.63 -1.28 -19.63
CA LYS A 194 -7.52 -0.75 -20.44
C LYS A 194 -7.21 -1.67 -21.63
N LEU A 195 -6.81 -1.10 -22.77
CA LEU A 195 -6.39 -1.84 -23.96
C LEU A 195 -4.92 -2.26 -23.84
N ILE A 196 -4.62 -3.51 -24.13
CA ILE A 196 -3.26 -4.08 -24.13
C ILE A 196 -2.98 -4.63 -25.54
N HIS A 197 -1.95 -4.08 -26.19
CA HIS A 197 -1.61 -4.37 -27.58
C HIS A 197 -0.55 -5.49 -27.66
N LEU A 198 -0.92 -6.63 -28.24
CA LEU A 198 -0.07 -7.80 -28.37
C LEU A 198 0.46 -7.90 -29.80
N SER A 199 1.79 -7.84 -29.97
CA SER A 199 2.44 -7.95 -31.28
C SER A 199 2.43 -9.38 -31.84
N ASN A 200 2.73 -9.54 -33.13
CA ASN A 200 2.95 -10.87 -33.70
C ASN A 200 4.06 -11.64 -32.96
N ARG A 201 5.18 -10.98 -32.64
CA ARG A 201 6.25 -11.54 -31.80
C ARG A 201 5.72 -12.08 -30.49
N TYR A 202 4.88 -11.30 -29.79
CA TYR A 202 4.25 -11.73 -28.54
C TYR A 202 3.45 -13.01 -28.76
N VAL A 203 2.55 -13.04 -29.74
CA VAL A 203 1.61 -14.15 -29.97
C VAL A 203 2.36 -15.42 -30.38
N ILE A 204 3.38 -15.31 -31.24
CA ILE A 204 4.24 -16.43 -31.64
C ILE A 204 4.97 -17.00 -30.42
N THR A 205 5.61 -16.14 -29.62
CA THR A 205 6.37 -16.55 -28.44
C THR A 205 5.46 -17.21 -27.40
N LEU A 206 4.26 -16.68 -27.19
CA LEU A 206 3.25 -17.26 -26.31
C LEU A 206 2.83 -18.67 -26.76
N ALA A 207 2.59 -18.87 -28.07
CA ALA A 207 2.23 -20.17 -28.61
C ALA A 207 3.37 -21.20 -28.45
N GLN A 208 4.62 -20.76 -28.48
CA GLN A 208 5.78 -21.65 -28.43
C GLN A 208 6.18 -22.11 -27.02
N HIS A 209 5.53 -21.58 -25.99
CA HIS A 209 5.89 -21.81 -24.59
C HIS A 209 6.11 -23.28 -24.24
N ASP A 210 5.14 -24.17 -24.53
CA ASP A 210 5.27 -25.59 -24.15
C ASP A 210 6.25 -26.37 -25.04
N SER A 211 6.36 -26.01 -26.32
CA SER A 211 7.31 -26.63 -27.25
C SER A 211 8.77 -26.29 -26.89
N TYR A 212 9.04 -25.07 -26.43
CA TYR A 212 10.37 -24.67 -25.97
C TYR A 212 10.77 -25.35 -24.65
N GLU A 213 9.82 -25.53 -23.73
CA GLU A 213 10.07 -26.29 -22.50
C GLU A 213 10.51 -27.73 -22.80
N ARG A 214 9.91 -28.38 -23.81
CA ARG A 214 10.35 -29.70 -24.28
C ARG A 214 11.78 -29.70 -24.82
N ALA A 215 12.09 -28.75 -25.68
CA ALA A 215 13.38 -28.72 -26.37
C ALA A 215 14.57 -28.48 -25.45
N LEU A 216 14.32 -27.73 -24.37
CA LEU A 216 15.34 -27.34 -23.42
C LEU A 216 15.26 -28.16 -22.12
N ALA A 217 14.46 -29.23 -22.08
CA ALA A 217 14.37 -30.10 -20.90
C ALA A 217 15.65 -30.94 -20.76
N ASP A 218 16.46 -30.62 -19.75
CA ASP A 218 17.70 -31.34 -19.44
C ASP A 218 17.45 -32.69 -18.74
N ASN A 219 16.25 -32.86 -18.16
CA ASN A 219 15.85 -34.07 -17.45
C ASN A 219 14.94 -34.97 -18.32
N PRO A 220 15.37 -36.20 -18.67
CA PRO A 220 14.57 -37.15 -19.42
C PRO A 220 13.20 -37.45 -18.81
N ASP A 221 13.09 -37.42 -17.49
CA ASP A 221 11.82 -37.68 -16.78
C ASP A 221 10.80 -36.55 -16.96
N LEU A 222 11.24 -35.37 -17.38
CA LEU A 222 10.34 -34.26 -17.72
C LEU A 222 9.82 -34.37 -19.16
N LEU A 223 10.51 -35.11 -20.04
CA LEU A 223 10.08 -35.29 -21.44
C LEU A 223 8.74 -36.01 -21.55
N GLN A 224 8.39 -36.88 -20.59
CA GLN A 224 7.10 -37.56 -20.56
C GLN A 224 5.90 -36.61 -20.43
N TYR A 225 6.14 -35.37 -19.99
CA TYR A 225 5.12 -34.33 -19.81
C TYR A 225 5.07 -33.32 -20.97
N THR A 226 5.75 -33.60 -22.08
CA THR A 226 5.86 -32.64 -23.20
C THR A 226 4.80 -32.82 -24.26
N VAL A 227 4.20 -31.76 -24.80
CA VAL A 227 3.08 -31.87 -25.75
C VAL A 227 3.48 -32.61 -27.04
N GLU A 228 2.63 -33.53 -27.47
CA GLU A 228 2.80 -34.41 -28.65
C GLU A 228 1.62 -34.32 -29.62
N PRO A 229 1.79 -34.68 -30.92
CA PRO A 229 0.70 -34.65 -31.89
C PRO A 229 -0.54 -35.47 -31.50
N SER A 230 -0.37 -36.51 -30.68
CA SER A 230 -1.47 -37.33 -30.16
C SER A 230 -2.21 -36.72 -28.97
N ASP A 231 -1.68 -35.65 -28.37
CA ASP A 231 -2.30 -35.02 -27.21
C ASP A 231 -3.60 -34.30 -27.58
N VAL A 232 -4.55 -34.33 -26.64
CA VAL A 232 -5.84 -33.64 -26.75
C VAL A 232 -5.93 -32.65 -25.59
N PHE A 233 -6.00 -31.37 -25.94
CA PHE A 233 -5.98 -30.27 -24.99
C PHE A 233 -7.39 -29.72 -24.74
N LEU A 234 -7.89 -29.88 -23.52
CA LEU A 234 -9.15 -29.25 -23.11
C LEU A 234 -8.92 -27.78 -22.73
N VAL A 235 -9.51 -26.88 -23.52
CA VAL A 235 -9.41 -25.43 -23.31
C VAL A 235 -10.48 -24.98 -22.32
N GLY A 236 -10.09 -24.73 -21.07
CA GLY A 236 -11.01 -24.30 -20.00
C GLY A 236 -11.00 -22.78 -19.75
N PHE A 237 -10.15 -22.02 -20.44
CA PHE A 237 -10.06 -20.58 -20.30
C PHE A 237 -10.79 -19.85 -21.44
N PRO A 238 -11.47 -18.72 -21.16
CA PRO A 238 -12.10 -17.93 -22.22
C PRO A 238 -11.08 -17.40 -23.24
N MET A 239 -11.38 -17.49 -24.54
CA MET A 239 -10.47 -17.10 -25.62
C MET A 239 -10.35 -15.59 -25.83
N PHE A 240 -11.19 -14.78 -25.20
CA PHE A 240 -10.99 -13.33 -25.10
C PHE A 240 -9.96 -12.94 -24.03
N HIS A 241 -9.39 -13.91 -23.30
CA HIS A 241 -8.35 -13.73 -22.30
C HIS A 241 -7.06 -14.44 -22.74
N ILE A 242 -5.91 -13.94 -22.31
CA ILE A 242 -4.60 -14.44 -22.76
C ILE A 242 -4.38 -15.93 -22.47
N GLY A 243 -4.87 -16.42 -21.33
CA GLY A 243 -4.82 -17.84 -20.98
C GLY A 243 -5.59 -18.75 -21.95
N GLY A 244 -6.71 -18.29 -22.51
CA GLY A 244 -7.46 -19.04 -23.51
C GLY A 244 -6.76 -19.05 -24.87
N LEU A 245 -6.17 -17.93 -25.28
CA LEU A 245 -5.35 -17.88 -26.49
C LEU A 245 -4.13 -18.80 -26.40
N TYR A 246 -3.43 -18.79 -25.26
CA TYR A 246 -2.33 -19.72 -25.00
C TYR A 246 -2.78 -21.18 -25.13
N GLN A 247 -3.88 -21.56 -24.48
CA GLN A 247 -4.37 -22.94 -24.53
C GLN A 247 -4.86 -23.36 -25.92
N MET A 248 -5.32 -22.41 -26.73
CA MET A 248 -5.71 -22.67 -28.11
C MET A 248 -4.48 -22.77 -29.04
N PHE A 249 -3.49 -21.91 -28.87
CA PHE A 249 -2.37 -21.77 -29.81
C PHE A 249 -1.16 -22.65 -29.46
N SER A 250 -0.93 -22.97 -28.19
CA SER A 250 0.19 -23.82 -27.77
C SER A 250 0.14 -25.24 -28.38
N PRO A 251 -1.02 -25.94 -28.38
CA PRO A 251 -1.11 -27.29 -28.97
C PRO A 251 -0.79 -27.31 -30.48
N ILE A 252 -1.05 -26.22 -31.20
CA ILE A 252 -0.78 -26.09 -32.64
C ILE A 252 0.72 -26.30 -32.92
N MET A 253 1.60 -25.81 -32.05
CA MET A 253 3.05 -25.94 -32.22
C MET A 253 3.52 -27.40 -32.18
N ALA A 254 2.76 -28.26 -31.49
CA ALA A 254 3.01 -29.69 -31.43
C ALA A 254 2.17 -30.50 -32.43
N GLN A 255 1.42 -29.84 -33.34
CA GLN A 255 0.45 -30.48 -34.24
C GLN A 255 -0.63 -31.29 -33.49
N ALA A 256 -0.84 -30.94 -32.22
CA ALA A 256 -1.81 -31.57 -31.34
C ALA A 256 -3.21 -31.01 -31.60
N SER A 257 -4.20 -31.54 -30.88
CA SER A 257 -5.60 -31.19 -31.07
C SER A 257 -6.21 -30.55 -29.83
N THR A 258 -7.19 -29.66 -30.00
CA THR A 258 -7.95 -29.09 -28.89
C THR A 258 -9.33 -29.74 -28.74
N LEU A 259 -9.98 -29.54 -27.60
CA LEU A 259 -11.38 -29.85 -27.37
C LEU A 259 -12.07 -28.63 -26.75
N LEU A 260 -13.15 -28.16 -27.39
CA LEU A 260 -13.83 -26.90 -27.07
C LEU A 260 -15.29 -27.17 -26.71
N PHE A 261 -15.67 -26.78 -25.49
CA PHE A 261 -17.08 -26.66 -25.11
C PHE A 261 -17.67 -25.39 -25.72
N SER A 262 -18.99 -25.38 -25.92
CA SER A 262 -19.71 -24.22 -26.45
C SER A 262 -20.00 -23.13 -25.42
N GLN A 263 -19.75 -23.41 -24.13
CA GLN A 263 -20.02 -22.51 -23.02
C GLN A 263 -19.02 -22.71 -21.87
N LEU A 264 -18.64 -21.61 -21.23
CA LEU A 264 -17.86 -21.59 -19.99
C LEU A 264 -18.64 -20.88 -18.85
N PRO A 265 -18.43 -21.26 -17.57
CA PRO A 265 -17.62 -22.39 -17.12
C PRO A 265 -18.27 -23.74 -17.46
N VAL A 266 -17.43 -24.77 -17.67
CA VAL A 266 -17.88 -26.14 -17.92
C VAL A 266 -18.23 -26.81 -16.59
N GLN A 267 -19.29 -27.61 -16.56
CA GLN A 267 -19.65 -28.37 -15.36
C GLN A 267 -18.61 -29.47 -15.07
N PRO A 268 -18.25 -29.72 -13.80
CA PRO A 268 -17.29 -30.76 -13.43
C PRO A 268 -17.54 -32.14 -14.05
N ARG A 269 -18.80 -32.58 -14.05
CA ARG A 269 -19.22 -33.84 -14.67
C ARG A 269 -18.85 -33.91 -16.16
N ASP A 270 -19.06 -32.82 -16.90
CA ASP A 270 -18.81 -32.79 -18.34
C ASP A 270 -17.31 -32.77 -18.64
N ILE A 271 -16.52 -32.11 -17.79
CA ILE A 271 -15.05 -32.16 -17.84
C ILE A 271 -14.57 -33.61 -17.68
N ILE A 272 -15.03 -34.31 -16.63
CA ILE A 272 -14.67 -35.71 -16.39
C ILE A 272 -15.11 -36.63 -17.54
N THR A 273 -16.34 -36.43 -18.03
CA THR A 273 -16.87 -37.20 -19.17
C THR A 273 -16.04 -36.96 -20.43
N ALA A 274 -15.63 -35.72 -20.69
CA ALA A 274 -14.79 -35.39 -21.83
C ALA A 274 -13.39 -36.00 -21.72
N ILE A 275 -12.79 -35.95 -20.53
CA ILE A 275 -11.49 -36.59 -20.27
C ILE A 275 -11.56 -38.09 -20.58
N ASP A 276 -12.59 -38.75 -20.08
CA ASP A 276 -12.74 -40.19 -20.28
C ASP A 276 -13.05 -40.55 -21.74
N THR A 277 -14.03 -39.88 -22.35
CA THR A 277 -14.58 -40.24 -23.66
C THR A 277 -13.65 -39.86 -24.81
N TYR A 278 -12.96 -38.71 -24.72
CA TYR A 278 -12.16 -38.15 -25.81
C TYR A 278 -10.65 -38.23 -25.57
N ASN A 279 -10.24 -38.94 -24.53
CA ASN A 279 -8.83 -39.13 -24.17
C ASN A 279 -8.09 -37.79 -24.04
N VAL A 280 -8.67 -36.86 -23.27
CA VAL A 280 -8.00 -35.59 -22.95
C VAL A 280 -6.77 -35.92 -22.13
N THR A 281 -5.60 -35.52 -22.63
CA THR A 281 -4.32 -35.73 -21.97
C THR A 281 -3.83 -34.47 -21.28
N ILE A 282 -4.27 -33.29 -21.71
CA ILE A 282 -3.91 -32.02 -21.09
C ILE A 282 -5.17 -31.18 -20.89
N SER A 283 -5.32 -30.58 -19.72
CA SER A 283 -6.45 -29.70 -19.42
C SER A 283 -5.95 -28.42 -18.77
N GLY A 284 -6.55 -27.28 -19.11
CA GLY A 284 -6.28 -26.02 -18.44
C GLY A 284 -7.52 -25.45 -17.77
N GLN A 285 -7.52 -25.35 -16.44
CA GLN A 285 -8.69 -24.93 -15.67
C GLN A 285 -8.39 -23.75 -14.74
N LEU A 286 -9.39 -22.91 -14.50
CA LEU A 286 -9.32 -21.89 -13.46
C LEU A 286 -9.33 -22.57 -12.08
N PRO A 287 -8.66 -22.01 -11.06
CA PRO A 287 -8.63 -22.63 -9.72
C PRO A 287 -10.00 -22.96 -9.14
N ILE A 288 -10.98 -22.06 -9.29
CA ILE A 288 -12.36 -22.28 -8.84
C ILE A 288 -13.02 -23.51 -9.49
N ILE A 289 -12.67 -23.81 -10.76
CA ILE A 289 -13.18 -25.00 -11.46
C ILE A 289 -12.49 -26.25 -10.96
N LEU A 290 -11.21 -26.17 -10.59
CA LEU A 290 -10.50 -27.28 -9.96
C LEU A 290 -11.05 -27.59 -8.57
N GLU A 291 -11.42 -26.57 -7.79
CA GLU A 291 -12.07 -26.73 -6.48
C GLU A 291 -13.44 -27.43 -6.64
N GLN A 292 -14.28 -26.98 -7.58
CA GLN A 292 -15.54 -27.65 -7.90
C GLN A 292 -15.35 -29.08 -8.41
N LEU A 293 -14.30 -29.32 -9.20
CA LEU A 293 -13.96 -30.64 -9.71
C LEU A 293 -13.51 -31.58 -8.58
N TYR A 294 -12.74 -31.06 -7.63
CA TYR A 294 -12.32 -31.79 -6.43
C TYR A 294 -13.52 -32.25 -5.61
N GLU A 295 -14.46 -31.35 -5.31
CA GLU A 295 -15.69 -31.66 -4.58
C GLU A 295 -16.52 -32.73 -5.32
N TYR A 296 -16.77 -32.54 -6.61
CA TYR A 296 -17.51 -33.49 -7.44
C TYR A 296 -16.88 -34.88 -7.44
N LEU A 297 -15.55 -34.98 -7.53
CA LEU A 297 -14.84 -36.25 -7.55
C LEU A 297 -14.91 -36.98 -6.20
N HIS A 298 -14.92 -36.25 -5.09
CA HIS A 298 -15.11 -36.82 -3.75
C HIS A 298 -16.53 -37.38 -3.58
N GLU A 299 -17.55 -36.64 -4.05
CA GLU A 299 -18.93 -37.10 -4.00
C GLU A 299 -19.19 -38.29 -4.92
N ALA A 300 -18.66 -38.26 -6.15
CA ALA A 300 -18.83 -39.32 -7.13
C ALA A 300 -17.99 -40.57 -6.83
N GLY A 301 -16.91 -40.43 -6.04
CA GLY A 301 -15.99 -41.52 -5.70
C GLY A 301 -15.24 -42.12 -6.90
N ASN A 302 -15.12 -41.37 -8.01
CA ASN A 302 -14.52 -41.87 -9.25
C ASN A 302 -13.44 -40.91 -9.78
N THR A 303 -12.19 -41.18 -9.43
CA THR A 303 -11.01 -40.41 -9.88
C THR A 303 -10.33 -41.01 -11.11
N LYS A 304 -10.74 -42.19 -11.57
CA LYS A 304 -10.10 -42.93 -12.66
C LYS A 304 -9.88 -42.12 -13.95
N PRO A 305 -10.82 -41.24 -14.38
CA PRO A 305 -10.59 -40.41 -15.55
C PRO A 305 -9.37 -39.49 -15.43
N LEU A 306 -8.98 -39.06 -14.22
CA LEU A 306 -7.81 -38.20 -14.01
C LEU A 306 -6.49 -38.90 -14.38
N GLU A 307 -6.42 -40.24 -14.35
CA GLU A 307 -5.23 -41.00 -14.74
C GLU A 307 -4.90 -40.87 -16.23
N LYS A 308 -5.86 -40.41 -17.06
CA LYS A 308 -5.62 -40.09 -18.48
C LYS A 308 -4.89 -38.76 -18.67
N LEU A 309 -4.92 -37.88 -17.66
CA LEU A 309 -4.23 -36.60 -17.72
C LEU A 309 -2.74 -36.80 -17.51
N LYS A 310 -1.97 -36.33 -18.47
CA LYS A 310 -0.52 -36.14 -18.38
C LYS A 310 -0.20 -34.86 -17.62
N MET A 311 -0.93 -33.78 -17.92
CA MET A 311 -0.70 -32.48 -17.32
C MET A 311 -1.99 -31.70 -17.08
N LEU A 312 -2.03 -30.98 -15.97
CA LEU A 312 -3.13 -30.07 -15.63
C LEU A 312 -2.56 -28.67 -15.40
N HIS A 313 -2.99 -27.71 -16.21
CA HIS A 313 -2.62 -26.31 -16.08
C HIS A 313 -3.63 -25.57 -15.21
N TYR A 314 -3.12 -24.68 -14.37
CA TYR A 314 -3.92 -23.64 -13.72
C TYR A 314 -3.16 -22.31 -13.74
N GLY A 315 -3.87 -21.21 -13.53
CA GLY A 315 -3.24 -19.90 -13.51
C GLY A 315 -4.26 -18.78 -13.39
N GLY A 316 -3.75 -17.55 -13.25
CA GLY A 316 -4.55 -16.34 -13.09
C GLY A 316 -5.13 -16.12 -11.69
N ALA A 317 -5.06 -17.10 -10.79
CA ALA A 317 -5.34 -17.00 -9.36
C ALA A 317 -4.58 -18.10 -8.58
N PRO A 318 -4.38 -17.94 -7.25
CA PRO A 318 -3.85 -19.00 -6.39
C PRO A 318 -4.79 -20.21 -6.34
N LEU A 319 -4.24 -21.40 -6.07
CA LEU A 319 -4.98 -22.64 -5.89
C LEU A 319 -4.85 -23.13 -4.45
N ASN A 320 -5.95 -23.63 -3.86
CA ASN A 320 -5.93 -24.24 -2.54
C ASN A 320 -4.92 -25.42 -2.49
N LYS A 321 -4.14 -25.49 -1.41
CA LYS A 321 -3.08 -26.50 -1.27
C LYS A 321 -3.62 -27.94 -1.28
N GLU A 322 -4.71 -28.21 -0.57
CA GLU A 322 -5.33 -29.54 -0.51
C GLU A 322 -5.80 -29.98 -1.89
N VAL A 323 -6.47 -29.09 -2.62
CA VAL A 323 -6.94 -29.32 -3.98
C VAL A 323 -5.77 -29.55 -4.94
N GLY A 324 -4.71 -28.73 -4.84
CA GLY A 324 -3.52 -28.90 -5.67
C GLY A 324 -2.78 -30.20 -5.39
N ASP A 325 -2.59 -30.57 -4.12
CA ASP A 325 -1.96 -31.82 -3.71
C ASP A 325 -2.77 -33.04 -4.21
N PHE A 326 -4.10 -32.95 -4.19
CA PHE A 326 -4.98 -33.97 -4.75
C PHE A 326 -4.72 -34.17 -6.25
N PHE A 327 -4.79 -33.13 -7.08
CA PHE A 327 -4.59 -33.28 -8.53
C PHE A 327 -3.16 -33.66 -8.90
N GLN A 328 -2.17 -33.17 -8.15
CA GLN A 328 -0.76 -33.52 -8.33
C GLN A 328 -0.49 -35.02 -8.11
N SER A 329 -1.35 -35.73 -7.39
CA SER A 329 -1.23 -37.19 -7.19
C SER A 329 -1.61 -38.02 -8.43
N PHE A 330 -2.33 -37.43 -9.40
CA PHE A 330 -2.79 -38.13 -10.62
C PHE A 330 -2.03 -37.71 -11.88
N CYS A 331 -1.62 -36.44 -11.97
CA CYS A 331 -0.99 -35.87 -13.16
C CYS A 331 0.02 -34.78 -12.79
N LYS A 332 0.82 -34.29 -13.76
CA LYS A 332 1.69 -33.14 -13.50
C LYS A 332 0.86 -31.87 -13.37
N LEU A 333 0.75 -31.33 -12.16
CA LEU A 333 0.13 -30.03 -11.93
C LEU A 333 1.14 -28.92 -12.26
N GLN A 334 0.71 -27.95 -13.07
CA GLN A 334 1.53 -26.83 -13.51
C GLN A 334 0.78 -25.52 -13.35
N CYS A 335 1.34 -24.62 -12.55
CA CYS A 335 0.98 -23.22 -12.57
C CYS A 335 1.54 -22.59 -13.86
N ARG A 336 0.74 -21.75 -14.50
CA ARG A 336 1.15 -20.81 -15.56
C ARG A 336 0.88 -19.41 -15.03
N TYR A 337 1.93 -18.81 -14.47
CA TYR A 337 1.87 -17.49 -13.82
C TYR A 337 2.26 -16.38 -14.80
N GLY A 338 1.53 -15.27 -14.74
CA GLY A 338 1.75 -14.12 -15.61
C GLY A 338 0.56 -13.16 -15.64
N SER A 339 0.67 -12.13 -16.46
CA SER A 339 -0.38 -11.13 -16.71
C SER A 339 -0.63 -10.93 -18.20
N THR A 340 -1.58 -10.07 -18.56
CA THR A 340 -1.85 -9.75 -19.98
C THR A 340 -0.71 -8.95 -20.59
N GLU A 341 -0.02 -8.16 -19.78
CA GLU A 341 1.07 -7.26 -20.17
C GLU A 341 2.40 -8.01 -20.43
N MET A 342 2.66 -9.12 -19.72
CA MET A 342 3.94 -9.86 -19.81
C MET A 342 3.80 -11.29 -20.36
N GLY A 343 2.58 -11.76 -20.59
CA GLY A 343 2.30 -13.14 -20.95
C GLY A 343 2.59 -14.12 -19.82
N ILE A 344 2.71 -15.40 -20.17
CA ILE A 344 3.08 -16.44 -19.20
C ILE A 344 4.59 -16.37 -18.97
N THR A 345 4.98 -16.00 -17.75
CA THR A 345 6.36 -15.64 -17.40
C THR A 345 6.99 -16.68 -16.46
N PHE A 346 6.19 -17.27 -15.57
CA PHE A 346 6.64 -18.29 -14.64
C PHE A 346 5.79 -19.54 -14.75
N ARG A 347 6.40 -20.67 -14.39
CA ARG A 347 5.73 -21.97 -14.28
C ARG A 347 6.12 -22.69 -13.01
N SER A 348 5.41 -23.76 -12.66
CA SER A 348 5.82 -24.60 -11.53
C SER A 348 7.25 -25.15 -11.71
N SER A 349 7.97 -25.22 -10.60
CA SER A 349 9.30 -25.77 -10.49
C SER A 349 9.30 -27.26 -10.83
N ASP A 350 10.35 -27.69 -11.51
CA ASP A 350 10.56 -29.10 -11.79
C ASP A 350 10.98 -29.87 -10.52
N LEU A 351 11.59 -29.17 -9.55
CA LEU A 351 12.25 -29.76 -8.38
C LEU A 351 11.50 -29.50 -7.05
N HIS A 352 10.87 -28.34 -6.90
CA HIS A 352 10.34 -27.86 -5.61
C HIS A 352 8.81 -27.94 -5.48
N GLY A 353 8.15 -28.65 -6.39
CA GLY A 353 6.71 -28.89 -6.33
C GLY A 353 5.86 -27.89 -7.13
N TRP A 354 4.55 -28.14 -7.14
CA TRP A 354 3.60 -27.45 -8.02
C TRP A 354 3.30 -26.00 -7.60
N SER A 355 3.46 -25.67 -6.31
CA SER A 355 3.19 -24.33 -5.76
C SER A 355 4.35 -23.35 -5.89
N THR A 356 5.54 -23.86 -6.18
CA THR A 356 6.79 -23.10 -6.28
C THR A 356 7.09 -22.83 -7.75
N LEU A 357 7.50 -21.61 -8.09
CA LEU A 357 7.57 -21.12 -9.47
C LEU A 357 9.02 -20.89 -9.93
N GLN A 358 9.26 -21.01 -11.23
CA GLN A 358 10.52 -20.65 -11.88
C GLN A 358 10.23 -19.96 -13.22
N PRO A 359 11.14 -19.08 -13.70
CA PRO A 359 10.97 -18.44 -15.00
C PRO A 359 10.88 -19.45 -16.13
N VAL A 360 10.01 -19.20 -17.08
CA VAL A 360 9.82 -20.06 -18.25
C VAL A 360 11.04 -19.94 -19.17
N ARG A 361 11.48 -21.05 -19.78
CA ARG A 361 12.81 -21.14 -20.40
C ARG A 361 13.04 -20.14 -21.53
N ILE A 362 12.02 -19.86 -22.36
CA ILE A 362 12.13 -18.98 -23.53
C ILE A 362 12.35 -17.49 -23.18
N ILE A 363 11.99 -17.07 -21.96
CA ILE A 363 12.16 -15.67 -21.50
C ILE A 363 12.90 -15.56 -20.16
N ARG A 364 13.55 -16.63 -19.72
CA ARG A 364 14.24 -16.70 -18.41
C ARG A 364 15.18 -15.52 -18.19
N ASP A 365 15.99 -15.17 -19.19
CA ASP A 365 17.03 -14.14 -19.08
C ASP A 365 16.47 -12.71 -19.00
N TYR A 366 15.19 -12.54 -19.34
CA TYR A 366 14.46 -11.28 -19.22
C TYR A 366 13.80 -11.10 -17.85
N CYS A 367 13.67 -12.16 -17.05
CA CYS A 367 13.05 -12.10 -15.74
C CYS A 367 14.12 -11.85 -14.68
N TYR A 368 13.93 -10.85 -13.83
CA TYR A 368 14.80 -10.65 -12.67
C TYR A 368 14.02 -10.19 -11.45
N MET A 369 14.60 -10.46 -10.28
CA MET A 369 14.04 -10.15 -8.98
C MET A 369 14.83 -9.00 -8.37
N GLU A 370 14.16 -7.89 -8.10
CA GLU A 370 14.73 -6.71 -7.46
C GLU A 370 14.43 -6.75 -5.95
N PRO A 371 15.41 -6.59 -5.05
CA PRO A 371 15.14 -6.56 -3.61
C PRO A 371 14.10 -5.50 -3.25
N PHE A 372 13.11 -5.85 -2.42
CA PHE A 372 12.03 -4.94 -2.02
C PHE A 372 12.01 -4.66 -0.52
N ASP A 373 11.76 -5.68 0.32
CA ASP A 373 11.71 -5.55 1.79
C ASP A 373 11.90 -6.91 2.46
N GLY A 374 12.89 -7.06 3.34
CA GLY A 374 13.26 -8.35 3.94
C GLY A 374 13.53 -9.41 2.87
N ASP A 375 12.84 -10.56 2.96
CA ASP A 375 12.95 -11.67 2.00
C ASP A 375 12.06 -11.48 0.76
N LEU A 376 11.40 -10.32 0.60
CA LEU A 376 10.54 -10.03 -0.54
C LEU A 376 11.33 -9.37 -1.68
N TYR A 377 11.03 -9.84 -2.89
CA TYR A 377 11.58 -9.34 -4.12
C TYR A 377 10.47 -8.90 -5.06
N HIS A 378 10.69 -7.80 -5.78
CA HIS A 378 9.82 -7.30 -6.84
C HIS A 378 10.18 -7.97 -8.16
N LEU A 379 9.20 -8.60 -8.81
CA LEU A 379 9.39 -9.15 -10.15
C LEU A 379 9.44 -8.02 -11.19
N VAL A 380 10.50 -8.03 -12.00
CA VAL A 380 10.71 -7.09 -13.09
C VAL A 380 11.04 -7.83 -14.38
N ILE A 381 10.44 -7.36 -15.48
CA ILE A 381 10.68 -7.89 -16.83
C ILE A 381 11.53 -6.89 -17.61
N LYS A 382 12.69 -7.34 -18.10
CA LYS A 382 13.62 -6.51 -18.86
C LYS A 382 13.01 -6.01 -20.17
N ALA A 383 13.41 -4.80 -20.55
CA ALA A 383 13.14 -4.24 -21.86
C ALA A 383 13.52 -5.23 -22.99
N GLY A 384 12.71 -5.28 -24.04
CA GLY A 384 12.94 -6.17 -25.19
C GLY A 384 12.48 -7.62 -24.99
N CYS A 385 11.88 -7.96 -23.85
CA CYS A 385 11.29 -9.29 -23.64
C CYS A 385 10.27 -9.62 -24.75
N PRO A 386 10.37 -10.80 -25.41
CA PRO A 386 9.55 -11.14 -26.55
C PRO A 386 8.05 -11.28 -26.22
N THR A 387 7.69 -11.45 -24.94
CA THR A 387 6.30 -11.49 -24.45
C THR A 387 5.87 -10.22 -23.72
N LEU A 388 6.60 -9.11 -23.84
CA LEU A 388 6.14 -7.83 -23.31
C LEU A 388 5.21 -7.14 -24.31
N ALA A 389 4.03 -6.73 -23.86
CA ALA A 389 3.05 -6.03 -24.68
C ALA A 389 3.53 -4.64 -25.10
N ASN A 390 2.97 -4.13 -26.21
CA ASN A 390 3.27 -2.79 -26.69
C ASN A 390 2.55 -1.73 -25.83
N ASP A 391 3.10 -0.50 -25.83
CA ASP A 391 2.52 0.69 -25.20
C ASP A 391 2.34 0.61 -23.67
N LEU A 392 3.12 -0.23 -23.00
CA LEU A 392 3.15 -0.27 -21.54
C LEU A 392 3.86 0.94 -20.94
N ILE A 393 3.39 1.39 -19.78
CA ILE A 393 4.14 2.32 -18.94
C ILE A 393 5.33 1.55 -18.36
N THR A 394 6.52 1.90 -18.82
CA THR A 394 7.78 1.28 -18.41
C THR A 394 8.64 2.27 -17.62
N ARG A 395 9.65 1.75 -16.94
CA ARG A 395 10.70 2.54 -16.30
C ARG A 395 11.50 3.31 -17.36
N PRO A 396 12.28 4.34 -16.98
CA PRO A 396 13.13 5.08 -17.93
C PRO A 396 14.09 4.21 -18.75
N ASN A 397 14.51 3.05 -18.22
CA ASN A 397 15.36 2.09 -18.92
C ASN A 397 14.58 1.11 -19.84
N GLY A 398 13.26 1.24 -19.92
CA GLY A 398 12.36 0.37 -20.69
C GLY A 398 11.88 -0.88 -19.96
N ASP A 399 12.34 -1.13 -18.73
CA ASP A 399 11.91 -2.30 -17.97
C ASP A 399 10.48 -2.15 -17.47
N TYR A 400 9.78 -3.28 -17.37
CA TYR A 400 8.42 -3.35 -16.86
C TYR A 400 8.40 -3.89 -15.43
N ALA A 401 8.12 -3.00 -14.48
CA ALA A 401 7.83 -3.34 -13.09
C ALA A 401 6.42 -3.93 -12.98
N THR A 402 6.31 -5.21 -12.61
CA THR A 402 5.01 -5.90 -12.62
C THR A 402 4.14 -5.54 -11.42
N ASN A 403 4.78 -5.03 -10.38
CA ASN A 403 4.26 -4.81 -9.02
C ASN A 403 3.99 -6.10 -8.24
N ASP A 404 4.38 -7.25 -8.77
CA ASP A 404 4.24 -8.52 -8.06
C ASP A 404 5.42 -8.75 -7.12
N LEU A 405 5.13 -9.07 -5.86
CA LEU A 405 6.09 -9.42 -4.85
C LEU A 405 6.23 -10.94 -4.77
N MET A 406 7.48 -11.40 -4.70
CA MET A 406 7.89 -12.78 -4.72
C MET A 406 8.78 -13.05 -3.51
N ILE A 407 8.73 -14.26 -2.97
CA ILE A 407 9.71 -14.77 -2.00
C ILE A 407 10.43 -15.96 -2.60
N GLU A 408 11.73 -16.06 -2.38
CA GLU A 408 12.50 -17.22 -2.83
C GLU A 408 12.14 -18.44 -1.97
N ASP A 409 11.80 -19.57 -2.61
CA ASP A 409 11.38 -20.80 -1.92
C ASP A 409 11.84 -22.06 -2.68
N PRO A 410 12.69 -22.90 -2.08
CA PRO A 410 13.46 -22.64 -0.86
C PRO A 410 14.49 -21.51 -1.07
N PRO A 411 14.97 -20.85 0.00
CA PRO A 411 16.04 -19.84 -0.11
C PRO A 411 17.28 -20.39 -0.84
N GLY A 412 17.81 -19.61 -1.78
CA GLY A 412 18.94 -19.98 -2.65
C GLY A 412 18.63 -20.93 -3.81
N SER A 413 17.36 -21.26 -4.06
CA SER A 413 16.94 -22.16 -5.15
C SER A 413 16.72 -21.48 -6.50
N ASN A 414 16.67 -20.15 -6.53
CA ASN A 414 16.16 -19.33 -7.63
C ASN A 414 14.75 -19.75 -8.10
N CYS A 415 13.97 -20.33 -7.18
CA CYS A 415 12.56 -20.62 -7.34
C CYS A 415 11.76 -19.75 -6.37
N TRP A 416 10.51 -19.47 -6.71
CA TRP A 416 9.79 -18.31 -6.18
C TRP A 416 8.34 -18.63 -5.85
N ARG A 417 7.80 -17.99 -4.83
CA ARG A 417 6.38 -17.99 -4.50
C ARG A 417 5.83 -16.57 -4.57
N THR A 418 4.61 -16.42 -5.07
CA THR A 418 3.93 -15.12 -5.12
C THR A 418 3.43 -14.73 -3.74
N MET A 419 3.73 -13.50 -3.31
CA MET A 419 3.29 -12.93 -2.02
C MET A 419 2.18 -11.87 -2.17
N GLY A 420 1.78 -11.58 -3.41
CA GLY A 420 0.78 -10.57 -3.75
C GLY A 420 1.40 -9.43 -4.52
N ARG A 421 0.70 -8.29 -4.61
CA ARG A 421 1.22 -7.10 -5.27
C ARG A 421 1.63 -6.02 -4.27
N CYS A 422 2.63 -5.22 -4.62
CA CYS A 422 3.06 -4.10 -3.78
C CYS A 422 1.96 -3.03 -3.64
N ASP A 423 1.08 -2.89 -4.64
CA ASP A 423 -0.08 -1.99 -4.63
C ASP A 423 -1.32 -2.55 -3.89
N ASP A 424 -1.30 -3.83 -3.47
CA ASP A 424 -2.32 -4.44 -2.62
C ASP A 424 -2.03 -4.29 -1.11
N THR A 425 -0.89 -3.66 -0.76
CA THR A 425 -0.56 -3.35 0.62
C THR A 425 -1.52 -2.28 1.16
N LEU A 426 -2.34 -2.66 2.13
CA LEU A 426 -3.28 -1.75 2.77
C LEU A 426 -2.54 -0.94 3.84
N VAL A 427 -2.57 0.38 3.70
CA VAL A 427 -2.00 1.29 4.69
C VAL A 427 -3.11 1.77 5.62
N MET A 428 -3.01 1.38 6.89
CA MET A 428 -3.94 1.75 7.94
C MET A 428 -3.70 3.19 8.41
N ARG A 429 -4.65 3.77 9.15
CA ARG A 429 -4.59 5.17 9.62
C ARG A 429 -3.42 5.44 10.57
N ASN A 430 -2.97 4.43 11.29
CA ASN A 430 -1.79 4.48 12.16
C ASN A 430 -0.47 4.31 11.39
N GLY A 431 -0.50 4.19 10.06
CA GLY A 431 0.67 3.99 9.21
C GLY A 431 1.12 2.54 9.09
N GLU A 432 0.46 1.63 9.79
CA GLU A 432 0.74 0.19 9.70
C GLU A 432 0.33 -0.36 8.34
N LYS A 433 1.14 -1.28 7.83
CA LYS A 433 0.93 -1.93 6.53
C LYS A 433 0.41 -3.34 6.76
N THR A 434 -0.70 -3.66 6.12
CA THR A 434 -1.29 -5.01 6.11
C THR A 434 -1.28 -5.54 4.69
N ASN A 435 -0.70 -6.72 4.50
CA ASN A 435 -0.93 -7.50 3.29
C ASN A 435 -2.19 -8.36 3.49
N PRO A 436 -3.31 -8.05 2.83
CA PRO A 436 -4.56 -8.78 3.02
C PRO A 436 -4.54 -10.16 2.35
N VAL A 437 -3.68 -10.39 1.36
CA VAL A 437 -3.76 -11.56 0.47
C VAL A 437 -3.52 -12.88 1.21
N PRO A 438 -2.47 -13.05 2.04
CA PRO A 438 -2.26 -14.30 2.78
C PRO A 438 -3.41 -14.62 3.74
N MET A 439 -3.96 -13.60 4.40
CA MET A 439 -5.06 -13.75 5.35
C MET A 439 -6.36 -14.14 4.64
N GLU A 440 -6.68 -13.52 3.51
CA GLU A 440 -7.83 -13.89 2.67
C GLU A 440 -7.71 -15.34 2.13
N ILE A 441 -6.50 -15.78 1.76
CA ILE A 441 -6.24 -17.17 1.37
C ILE A 441 -6.47 -18.11 2.55
N ALA A 442 -5.99 -17.77 3.75
CA ALA A 442 -6.19 -18.59 4.94
C ALA A 442 -7.67 -18.74 5.29
N LEU A 443 -8.44 -17.65 5.25
CA LEU A 443 -9.89 -17.65 5.48
C LEU A 443 -10.62 -18.59 4.51
N ARG A 444 -10.28 -18.53 3.21
CA ARG A 444 -10.89 -19.36 2.16
C ARG A 444 -10.51 -20.85 2.22
N ARG A 445 -9.66 -21.27 3.17
CA ARG A 445 -9.46 -22.71 3.44
C ARG A 445 -10.67 -23.33 4.13
N SER A 446 -11.52 -22.53 4.78
CA SER A 446 -12.78 -23.02 5.36
C SER A 446 -13.80 -23.26 4.25
N PRO A 447 -14.39 -24.45 4.13
CA PRO A 447 -15.38 -24.77 3.09
C PRO A 447 -16.65 -23.91 3.21
N LEU A 448 -16.89 -23.33 4.39
CA LEU A 448 -18.02 -22.45 4.65
C LEU A 448 -17.84 -21.04 4.04
N ILE A 449 -16.61 -20.58 3.84
CA ILE A 449 -16.29 -19.24 3.32
C ILE A 449 -16.08 -19.35 1.81
N HIS A 450 -17.07 -18.93 1.03
CA HIS A 450 -16.99 -18.95 -0.43
C HIS A 450 -16.06 -17.85 -0.94
N ARG A 451 -16.23 -16.62 -0.43
CA ARG A 451 -15.38 -15.47 -0.78
C ARG A 451 -15.19 -14.57 0.43
N CYS A 452 -14.10 -13.83 0.43
CA CYS A 452 -13.84 -12.82 1.45
C CYS A 452 -12.95 -11.70 0.89
N THR A 453 -13.01 -10.54 1.52
CA THR A 453 -12.06 -9.45 1.29
C THR A 453 -11.75 -8.76 2.61
N ILE A 454 -10.47 -8.49 2.83
CA ILE A 454 -10.01 -7.73 4.00
C ILE A 454 -9.98 -6.24 3.64
N ILE A 455 -10.45 -5.43 4.58
CA ILE A 455 -10.52 -3.97 4.50
C ILE A 455 -9.65 -3.40 5.62
N ALA A 456 -8.75 -2.48 5.28
CA ALA A 456 -7.88 -1.82 6.26
C ALA A 456 -7.38 -0.43 5.81
N GLN A 457 -7.43 -0.14 4.50
CA GLN A 457 -6.96 1.11 3.92
C GLN A 457 -7.63 2.33 4.57
N ASP A 458 -6.83 3.23 5.15
CA ASP A 458 -7.28 4.44 5.86
C ASP A 458 -8.21 4.18 7.07
N ARG A 459 -8.20 2.94 7.58
CA ARG A 459 -8.99 2.48 8.73
C ARG A 459 -8.09 2.22 9.95
N PRO A 460 -8.66 2.25 11.17
CA PRO A 460 -7.88 2.07 12.42
C PRO A 460 -7.48 0.61 12.71
N CYS A 461 -8.16 -0.37 12.12
CA CYS A 461 -7.91 -1.81 12.27
C CYS A 461 -8.38 -2.56 11.02
N THR A 462 -7.96 -3.81 10.87
CA THR A 462 -8.46 -4.71 9.82
C THR A 462 -9.90 -5.14 10.09
N ALA A 463 -10.69 -5.20 9.03
CA ALA A 463 -12.03 -5.77 8.99
C ALA A 463 -12.13 -6.77 7.85
N VAL A 464 -13.12 -7.65 7.90
CA VAL A 464 -13.37 -8.63 6.83
C VAL A 464 -14.84 -8.68 6.47
N LEU A 465 -15.10 -8.67 5.16
CA LEU A 465 -16.39 -9.03 4.58
C LEU A 465 -16.33 -10.49 4.13
N ILE A 466 -17.32 -11.30 4.52
CA ILE A 466 -17.37 -12.74 4.28
C ILE A 466 -18.66 -13.10 3.56
N GLU A 467 -18.52 -13.72 2.39
CA GLU A 467 -19.59 -14.36 1.64
C GLU A 467 -19.55 -15.87 1.93
N LEU A 468 -20.67 -16.42 2.41
CA LEU A 468 -20.77 -17.85 2.75
C LEU A 468 -21.15 -18.70 1.54
N SER A 469 -20.66 -19.95 1.52
CA SER A 469 -21.18 -20.97 0.61
C SER A 469 -22.63 -21.28 0.99
N SER A 470 -23.56 -21.05 0.07
CA SER A 470 -24.99 -21.28 0.29
C SER A 470 -25.34 -22.76 0.52
N GLU A 471 -24.51 -23.69 0.05
CA GLU A 471 -24.70 -25.12 0.27
C GLU A 471 -24.17 -25.57 1.62
N GLU A 472 -22.96 -25.15 1.98
CA GLU A 472 -22.39 -25.46 3.29
C GLU A 472 -23.14 -24.77 4.42
N ALA A 473 -23.55 -23.51 4.24
CA ALA A 473 -24.28 -22.76 5.27
C ALA A 473 -25.59 -23.44 5.69
N LYS A 474 -26.24 -24.21 4.80
CA LYS A 474 -27.46 -24.98 5.13
C LYS A 474 -27.21 -26.13 6.11
N LYS A 475 -25.96 -26.61 6.22
CA LYS A 475 -25.57 -27.67 7.17
C LYS A 475 -25.44 -27.14 8.59
N TYR A 476 -25.40 -25.82 8.79
CA TYR A 476 -25.23 -25.16 10.07
C TYR A 476 -26.46 -24.32 10.43
N ASN A 477 -26.78 -24.22 11.73
CA ASN A 477 -27.74 -23.22 12.21
C ASN A 477 -27.04 -21.84 12.34
N ALA A 478 -27.84 -20.78 12.56
CA ALA A 478 -27.36 -19.39 12.57
C ALA A 478 -26.14 -19.12 13.50
N ASN A 479 -26.13 -19.72 14.68
CA ASN A 479 -25.04 -19.56 15.63
C ASN A 479 -23.82 -20.44 15.30
N ASN A 480 -24.05 -21.58 14.65
CA ASN A 480 -22.98 -22.53 14.33
C ASN A 480 -22.08 -22.04 13.19
N TYR A 481 -22.60 -21.33 12.18
CA TYR A 481 -21.71 -20.80 11.12
C TYR A 481 -20.86 -19.62 11.60
N TYR A 482 -21.34 -18.79 12.54
CA TYR A 482 -20.51 -17.71 13.11
C TYR A 482 -19.28 -18.27 13.84
N ASN A 483 -19.45 -19.34 14.62
CA ASN A 483 -18.34 -20.02 15.29
C ASN A 483 -17.32 -20.61 14.30
N GLN A 484 -17.78 -21.16 13.18
CA GLN A 484 -16.90 -21.69 12.13
C GLN A 484 -16.15 -20.59 11.40
N VAL A 485 -16.83 -19.46 11.11
CA VAL A 485 -16.19 -18.27 10.55
C VAL A 485 -15.16 -17.70 11.52
N GLN A 486 -15.48 -17.62 12.81
CA GLN A 486 -14.54 -17.17 13.84
C GLN A 486 -13.31 -18.09 13.90
N ALA A 487 -13.49 -19.40 13.87
CA ALA A 487 -12.37 -20.35 13.84
C ALA A 487 -11.46 -20.17 12.60
N ALA A 488 -12.05 -19.86 11.43
CA ALA A 488 -11.28 -19.55 10.23
C ALA A 488 -10.51 -18.22 10.35
N VAL A 489 -11.11 -17.21 11.00
CA VAL A 489 -10.45 -15.93 11.31
C VAL A 489 -9.30 -16.13 12.31
N ASP A 490 -9.51 -16.95 13.34
CA ASP A 490 -8.48 -17.26 14.34
C ASP A 490 -7.28 -17.95 13.68
N GLU A 491 -7.52 -18.87 12.73
CA GLU A 491 -6.46 -19.49 11.92
C GLU A 491 -5.73 -18.46 11.06
N ALA A 492 -6.45 -17.58 10.37
CA ALA A 492 -5.85 -16.52 9.55
C ALA A 492 -5.04 -15.52 10.39
N ASN A 493 -5.43 -15.28 11.64
CA ASN A 493 -4.74 -14.39 12.57
C ASN A 493 -3.43 -14.97 13.12
N LYS A 494 -3.23 -16.30 13.13
CA LYS A 494 -1.99 -16.93 13.65
C LYS A 494 -0.75 -16.47 12.91
N ASP A 495 -0.86 -16.36 11.58
CA ASP A 495 0.25 -16.00 10.69
C ASP A 495 0.24 -14.50 10.34
N ALA A 496 -0.72 -13.72 10.87
CA ALA A 496 -0.83 -12.29 10.61
C ALA A 496 0.03 -11.49 11.61
N PRO A 497 0.66 -10.38 11.18
CA PRO A 497 1.23 -9.41 12.12
C PRO A 497 0.19 -8.94 13.13
N LYS A 498 0.60 -8.65 14.39
CA LYS A 498 -0.34 -8.27 15.46
C LYS A 498 -1.29 -7.14 15.07
N HIS A 499 -0.79 -6.10 14.40
CA HIS A 499 -1.58 -4.96 13.92
C HIS A 499 -2.55 -5.30 12.79
N SER A 500 -2.34 -6.42 12.09
CA SER A 500 -3.17 -6.90 10.99
C SER A 500 -4.28 -7.85 11.44
N THR A 501 -4.32 -8.26 12.72
CA THR A 501 -5.29 -9.24 13.22
C THR A 501 -6.73 -8.75 13.12
N ILE A 502 -7.62 -9.61 12.59
CA ILE A 502 -9.05 -9.33 12.46
C ILE A 502 -9.72 -9.61 13.81
N LEU A 503 -10.40 -8.61 14.36
CA LEU A 503 -11.11 -8.72 15.63
C LEU A 503 -12.51 -9.33 15.42
N PRO A 504 -13.10 -10.06 16.40
CA PRO A 504 -14.43 -10.66 16.26
C PRO A 504 -15.54 -9.69 15.83
N GLN A 505 -15.53 -8.48 16.41
CA GLN A 505 -16.47 -7.40 16.07
C GLN A 505 -16.21 -6.72 14.71
N MET A 506 -15.09 -7.04 14.07
CA MET A 506 -14.72 -6.55 12.73
C MET A 506 -14.96 -7.60 11.64
N ILE A 507 -15.73 -8.65 11.96
CA ILE A 507 -16.20 -9.65 11.02
C ILE A 507 -17.63 -9.29 10.60
N TYR A 508 -17.85 -9.15 9.29
CA TYR A 508 -19.18 -9.02 8.73
C TYR A 508 -19.47 -10.14 7.76
N ILE A 509 -20.48 -10.94 8.09
CA ILE A 509 -20.98 -12.02 7.26
C ILE A 509 -22.13 -11.45 6.43
N LEU A 510 -22.01 -11.52 5.10
CA LEU A 510 -23.05 -11.06 4.19
C LEU A 510 -24.33 -11.89 4.37
N PRO A 511 -25.51 -11.29 4.19
CA PRO A 511 -26.77 -12.04 4.12
C PRO A 511 -26.69 -13.17 3.08
N LEU A 512 -27.28 -14.32 3.39
CA LEU A 512 -27.32 -15.45 2.45
C LEU A 512 -27.99 -15.02 1.13
N GLY A 513 -27.24 -15.14 0.02
CA GLY A 513 -27.66 -14.73 -1.32
C GLY A 513 -27.10 -13.38 -1.78
N GLU A 514 -26.44 -12.61 -0.91
CA GLU A 514 -25.62 -11.48 -1.34
C GLU A 514 -24.20 -11.93 -1.70
N GLU A 515 -23.65 -11.38 -2.78
CA GLU A 515 -22.34 -11.76 -3.31
C GLU A 515 -21.37 -10.59 -3.30
N LEU A 516 -20.09 -10.89 -3.05
CA LEU A 516 -19.00 -9.94 -3.25
C LEU A 516 -18.74 -9.73 -4.76
N PRO A 517 -18.44 -8.50 -5.20
CA PRO A 517 -18.16 -8.24 -6.61
C PRO A 517 -16.86 -8.95 -7.01
N VAL A 518 -16.92 -9.78 -8.05
CA VAL A 518 -15.77 -10.54 -8.56
C VAL A 518 -15.44 -10.18 -10.01
N THR A 519 -14.18 -10.38 -10.36
CA THR A 519 -13.74 -10.43 -11.76
C THR A 519 -14.26 -11.69 -12.44
N GLU A 520 -14.07 -11.80 -13.75
CA GLU A 520 -14.42 -13.02 -14.50
C GLU A 520 -13.66 -14.28 -14.04
N LYS A 521 -12.53 -14.10 -13.34
CA LYS A 521 -11.73 -15.18 -12.73
C LYS A 521 -12.24 -15.61 -11.36
N GLY A 522 -13.30 -14.99 -10.84
CA GLY A 522 -13.82 -15.24 -9.50
C GLY A 522 -13.05 -14.52 -8.38
N THR A 523 -12.03 -13.73 -8.70
CA THR A 523 -11.28 -12.93 -7.71
C THR A 523 -12.10 -11.72 -7.25
N VAL A 524 -12.19 -11.50 -5.94
CA VAL A 524 -12.92 -10.36 -5.36
C VAL A 524 -12.28 -9.03 -5.75
N MET A 525 -13.10 -8.10 -6.25
CA MET A 525 -12.72 -6.73 -6.59
C MET A 525 -12.84 -5.84 -5.35
N ARG A 526 -11.81 -5.83 -4.49
CA ARG A 526 -11.81 -5.10 -3.20
C ARG A 526 -12.33 -3.66 -3.29
N GLY A 527 -11.86 -2.89 -4.28
CA GLY A 527 -12.32 -1.51 -4.48
C GLY A 527 -13.84 -1.40 -4.71
N ARG A 528 -14.42 -2.28 -5.53
CA ARG A 528 -15.88 -2.33 -5.72
C ARG A 528 -16.62 -2.87 -4.51
N ALA A 529 -16.03 -3.81 -3.78
CA ALA A 529 -16.63 -4.29 -2.53
C ALA A 529 -16.70 -3.15 -1.50
N ILE A 530 -15.65 -2.32 -1.39
CA ILE A 530 -15.66 -1.12 -0.54
C ILE A 530 -16.74 -0.13 -1.00
N GLU A 531 -16.90 0.09 -2.30
CA GLU A 531 -17.93 0.97 -2.84
C GLU A 531 -19.35 0.43 -2.56
N GLN A 532 -19.58 -0.85 -2.83
CA GLN A 532 -20.88 -1.51 -2.69
C GLN A 532 -21.31 -1.63 -1.22
N PHE A 533 -20.39 -1.97 -0.32
CA PHE A 533 -20.66 -2.20 1.10
C PHE A 533 -20.17 -1.05 1.99
N GLY A 534 -19.88 0.13 1.41
CA GLY A 534 -19.25 1.25 2.11
C GLY A 534 -19.99 1.70 3.36
N SER A 535 -21.33 1.78 3.29
CA SER A 535 -22.17 2.15 4.45
C SER A 535 -22.08 1.15 5.60
N ILE A 536 -22.00 -0.14 5.30
CA ILE A 536 -21.83 -1.22 6.29
C ILE A 536 -20.43 -1.14 6.91
N ILE A 537 -19.40 -1.00 6.07
CA ILE A 537 -18.01 -0.86 6.51
C ILE A 537 -17.87 0.36 7.44
N ASP A 538 -18.41 1.51 7.04
CA ASP A 538 -18.40 2.72 7.86
C ASP A 538 -19.13 2.54 9.18
N ALA A 539 -20.30 1.89 9.16
CA ALA A 539 -21.05 1.56 10.38
C ALA A 539 -20.24 0.65 11.32
N MET A 540 -19.56 -0.38 10.80
CA MET A 540 -18.69 -1.26 11.60
C MET A 540 -17.59 -0.47 12.30
N TYR A 541 -16.86 0.37 11.55
CA TYR A 541 -15.79 1.19 12.13
C TYR A 541 -16.31 2.25 13.09
N ASN A 542 -17.44 2.90 12.79
CA ASN A 542 -18.06 3.86 13.69
C ASN A 542 -18.52 3.21 15.00
N ASN A 543 -19.10 2.00 14.92
CA ASN A 543 -19.49 1.21 16.08
C ASN A 543 -18.29 0.80 16.92
N PHE A 544 -17.21 0.33 16.27
CA PHE A 544 -15.94 0.01 16.92
C PHE A 544 -15.32 1.25 17.60
N LEU A 545 -15.31 2.40 16.93
CA LEU A 545 -14.73 3.64 17.47
C LEU A 545 -15.59 4.32 18.54
N SER A 546 -16.91 4.11 18.54
CA SER A 546 -17.84 4.73 19.50
C SER A 546 -18.23 3.82 20.65
N GLY A 547 -17.88 2.54 20.62
CA GLY A 547 -18.21 1.55 21.64
C GLY A 547 -19.65 0.99 21.58
N HIS A 548 -20.43 1.40 20.56
CA HIS A 548 -21.78 0.88 20.31
C HIS A 548 -21.71 -0.42 19.50
N THR A 549 -21.40 -1.56 20.13
CA THR A 549 -21.65 -2.84 19.45
C THR A 549 -23.14 -3.14 19.50
N ALA A 550 -23.77 -3.29 18.32
CA ALA A 550 -25.12 -3.82 18.19
C ALA A 550 -25.23 -5.13 18.98
N ALA A 551 -26.34 -5.28 19.72
CA ALA A 551 -26.58 -6.24 20.79
C ALA A 551 -26.66 -7.73 20.39
N ALA A 552 -25.84 -8.22 19.45
CA ALA A 552 -26.01 -9.54 18.84
C ALA A 552 -25.14 -10.68 19.40
N SER A 553 -24.21 -10.47 20.35
CA SER A 553 -23.36 -11.58 20.83
C SER A 553 -22.92 -11.54 22.30
N VAL A 554 -23.66 -10.86 23.18
CA VAL A 554 -23.51 -11.11 24.63
C VAL A 554 -24.75 -11.84 25.09
N SER A 555 -24.58 -13.11 25.47
CA SER A 555 -25.64 -13.91 26.06
C SER A 555 -26.28 -13.11 27.21
N SER A 556 -27.60 -13.19 27.30
CA SER A 556 -28.42 -12.51 28.30
C SER A 556 -28.08 -12.87 29.77
N GLN A 557 -27.05 -13.70 30.00
CA GLN A 557 -26.55 -14.08 31.33
C GLN A 557 -25.46 -13.15 31.88
N GLU A 558 -24.72 -12.38 31.06
CA GLU A 558 -23.67 -11.47 31.60
C GLU A 558 -24.19 -10.09 32.04
N LYS A 559 -25.35 -9.65 31.54
CA LYS A 559 -25.93 -8.34 31.93
C LYS A 559 -26.38 -8.26 33.39
N SER A 560 -26.40 -9.38 34.15
CA SER A 560 -26.93 -9.39 35.52
C SER A 560 -25.88 -9.48 36.65
N ALA A 561 -24.58 -9.37 36.39
CA ALA A 561 -23.56 -9.59 37.43
C ALA A 561 -22.54 -8.46 37.70
N ALA A 562 -22.39 -7.45 36.82
CA ALA A 562 -21.29 -6.47 36.97
C ALA A 562 -21.55 -5.09 36.34
N ALA A 563 -22.73 -4.50 36.53
CA ALA A 563 -22.91 -3.08 36.24
C ALA A 563 -22.22 -2.27 37.34
N VAL A 564 -21.25 -1.42 36.98
CA VAL A 564 -20.58 -0.54 37.94
C VAL A 564 -21.61 0.46 38.48
N THR A 565 -21.93 0.42 39.77
CA THR A 565 -22.82 1.40 40.42
C THR A 565 -22.00 2.42 41.20
N ALA A 566 -22.61 3.58 41.50
CA ALA A 566 -21.97 4.66 42.28
C ALA A 566 -21.54 4.23 43.70
N ASP A 567 -21.97 3.05 44.17
CA ASP A 567 -21.69 2.51 45.51
C ASP A 567 -20.47 1.58 45.56
N TRP A 568 -19.78 1.35 44.43
CA TRP A 568 -18.61 0.46 44.39
C TRP A 568 -17.40 1.08 45.08
N SER A 569 -16.65 0.29 45.86
CA SER A 569 -15.39 0.74 46.44
C SER A 569 -14.30 0.85 45.35
N LEU A 570 -13.26 1.65 45.60
CA LEU A 570 -12.11 1.74 44.69
C LEU A 570 -11.50 0.35 44.41
N GLN A 571 -11.49 -0.53 45.40
CA GLN A 571 -10.98 -1.90 45.27
C GLN A 571 -11.84 -2.76 44.34
N ASP A 572 -13.16 -2.60 44.37
CA ASP A 572 -14.08 -3.34 43.51
C ASP A 572 -13.90 -2.94 42.04
N ILE A 573 -13.68 -1.64 41.78
CA ILE A 573 -13.38 -1.12 40.45
C ILE A 573 -12.00 -1.57 39.98
N GLU A 574 -10.97 -1.53 40.84
CA GLU A 574 -9.64 -2.07 40.50
C GLU A 574 -9.71 -3.56 40.14
N ASN A 575 -10.44 -4.37 40.91
CA ASN A 575 -10.61 -5.81 40.64
C ASN A 575 -11.35 -6.07 39.33
N LEU A 576 -12.34 -5.24 38.98
CA LEU A 576 -13.01 -5.32 37.68
C LEU A 576 -12.06 -4.95 36.55
N LEU A 577 -11.33 -3.83 36.69
CA LEU A 577 -10.38 -3.37 35.68
C LEU A 577 -9.24 -4.37 35.46
N ILE A 578 -8.75 -5.03 36.52
CA ILE A 578 -7.77 -6.12 36.40
C ILE A 578 -8.34 -7.22 35.53
N ARG A 579 -9.55 -7.70 35.84
CA ARG A 579 -10.20 -8.79 35.10
C ARG A 579 -10.39 -8.45 33.62
N VAL A 580 -10.96 -7.28 33.35
CA VAL A 580 -11.23 -6.82 31.97
C VAL A 580 -9.93 -6.56 31.20
N SER A 581 -8.90 -6.01 31.87
CA SER A 581 -7.60 -5.78 31.24
C SER A 581 -6.89 -7.10 30.94
N CYS A 582 -6.93 -8.06 31.87
CA CYS A 582 -6.39 -9.41 31.70
C CYS A 582 -7.08 -10.18 30.58
N ASP A 583 -8.41 -10.10 30.48
CA ASP A 583 -9.19 -10.73 29.40
C ASP A 583 -8.78 -10.17 28.02
N ILE A 584 -8.61 -8.85 27.91
CA ILE A 584 -8.22 -8.20 26.64
C ILE A 584 -6.75 -8.45 26.30
N LEU A 585 -5.87 -8.47 27.32
CA LEU A 585 -4.45 -8.77 27.14
C LEU A 585 -4.16 -10.28 27.00
N GLN A 586 -5.16 -11.14 27.20
CA GLN A 586 -5.01 -12.61 27.27
C GLN A 586 -3.94 -13.04 28.29
N LYS A 587 -4.01 -12.46 29.51
CA LYS A 587 -3.07 -12.75 30.61
C LYS A 587 -3.80 -13.17 31.88
N ASP A 588 -3.12 -13.96 32.71
CA ASP A 588 -3.63 -14.33 34.03
C ASP A 588 -3.63 -13.13 35.00
N THR A 589 -4.58 -13.11 35.94
CA THR A 589 -4.68 -12.01 36.93
C THR A 589 -3.50 -11.95 37.89
N SER A 590 -2.73 -13.04 38.02
CA SER A 590 -1.52 -13.12 38.84
C SER A 590 -0.42 -12.13 38.44
N ILE A 591 -0.46 -11.56 37.22
CA ILE A 591 0.44 -10.46 36.84
C ILE A 591 0.25 -9.20 37.70
N PHE A 592 -0.88 -9.12 38.43
CA PHE A 592 -1.22 -8.03 39.34
C PHE A 592 -1.12 -8.40 40.84
N ASP A 593 -0.52 -9.56 41.17
CA ASP A 593 -0.37 -10.02 42.57
C ASP A 593 0.75 -9.31 43.34
N ASP A 594 1.69 -8.66 42.65
CA ASP A 594 2.72 -7.84 43.29
C ASP A 594 2.14 -6.48 43.71
N GLY A 595 2.58 -5.94 44.87
CA GLY A 595 2.03 -4.70 45.43
C GLY A 595 2.20 -3.42 44.58
N ASN A 596 3.06 -3.42 43.56
CA ASN A 596 3.35 -2.29 42.66
C ASN A 596 2.77 -2.45 41.24
N SER A 597 2.37 -3.66 40.85
CA SER A 597 1.85 -4.02 39.52
C SER A 597 0.63 -3.19 39.07
N LYS A 598 -0.27 -2.85 40.00
CA LYS A 598 -1.46 -2.01 39.74
C LYS A 598 -1.12 -0.56 39.34
N CYS A 599 0.08 -0.11 39.70
CA CYS A 599 0.60 1.22 39.37
C CYS A 599 1.44 1.23 38.08
N ARG A 600 1.62 0.07 37.43
CA ARG A 600 2.33 -0.03 36.16
C ARG A 600 1.36 0.20 34.99
N SER A 601 1.87 0.80 33.91
CA SER A 601 1.09 1.09 32.71
C SER A 601 0.68 -0.20 32.01
N LEU A 602 -0.60 -0.32 31.61
CA LEU A 602 -1.08 -1.44 30.80
C LEU A 602 -0.37 -1.54 29.44
N PHE A 603 0.12 -0.42 28.90
CA PHE A 603 0.97 -0.42 27.71
C PHE A 603 2.26 -1.21 27.92
N ASP A 604 2.83 -1.19 29.13
CA ASP A 604 4.02 -1.99 29.47
C ASP A 604 3.69 -3.50 29.58
N TYR A 605 2.41 -3.86 29.67
CA TYR A 605 1.92 -5.24 29.64
C TYR A 605 1.49 -5.70 28.25
N GLY A 606 1.63 -4.87 27.22
CA GLY A 606 1.30 -5.19 25.83
C GLY A 606 -0.02 -4.62 25.33
N LEU A 607 -0.60 -3.63 26.02
CA LEU A 607 -1.76 -2.88 25.51
C LEU A 607 -1.30 -2.00 24.33
N ASP A 608 -1.83 -2.23 23.13
CA ASP A 608 -1.61 -1.40 21.95
C ASP A 608 -2.82 -0.49 21.67
N SER A 609 -2.78 0.29 20.58
CA SER A 609 -3.86 1.23 20.25
C SER A 609 -5.20 0.56 19.94
N ILE A 610 -5.20 -0.67 19.42
CA ILE A 610 -6.43 -1.42 19.11
C ILE A 610 -7.00 -2.01 20.40
N LEU A 611 -6.16 -2.66 21.20
CA LEU A 611 -6.52 -3.21 22.50
C LEU A 611 -6.98 -2.11 23.47
N ALA A 612 -6.41 -0.91 23.38
CA ALA A 612 -6.87 0.25 24.13
C ALA A 612 -8.30 0.66 23.72
N ILE A 613 -8.63 0.69 22.43
CA ILE A 613 -10.01 0.97 22.00
C ILE A 613 -10.97 -0.11 22.53
N GLN A 614 -10.59 -1.39 22.47
CA GLN A 614 -11.38 -2.49 23.01
C GLN A 614 -11.60 -2.36 24.52
N LEU A 615 -10.54 -2.08 25.27
CA LEU A 615 -10.58 -1.92 26.73
C LEU A 615 -11.46 -0.75 27.13
N ARG A 616 -11.31 0.40 26.46
CA ARG A 616 -12.14 1.57 26.70
C ARG A 616 -13.61 1.26 26.43
N ASN A 617 -13.92 0.61 25.31
CA ASN A 617 -15.29 0.25 24.96
C ASN A 617 -15.90 -0.71 25.98
N ARG A 618 -15.16 -1.74 26.40
CA ARG A 618 -15.64 -2.72 27.39
C ARG A 618 -15.89 -2.07 28.74
N ILE A 619 -15.00 -1.17 29.19
CA ILE A 619 -15.20 -0.39 30.41
C ILE A 619 -16.44 0.51 30.28
N GLY A 620 -16.60 1.21 29.16
CA GLY A 620 -17.76 2.06 28.91
C GLY A 620 -19.09 1.29 28.93
N GLN A 621 -19.10 0.08 28.35
CA GLN A 621 -20.28 -0.81 28.37
C GLN A 621 -20.62 -1.32 29.77
N LEU A 622 -19.61 -1.69 30.58
CA LEU A 622 -19.82 -2.20 31.94
C LEU A 622 -20.21 -1.10 32.94
N SER A 623 -19.91 0.16 32.62
CA SER A 623 -20.19 1.33 33.47
C SER A 623 -21.33 2.23 32.95
N ASP A 624 -21.92 1.90 31.80
CA ASP A 624 -22.93 2.71 31.10
C ASP A 624 -22.52 4.19 30.90
N ILE A 625 -21.22 4.41 30.67
CA ILE A 625 -20.62 5.73 30.48
C ILE A 625 -19.87 5.79 29.15
N THR A 626 -20.05 6.90 28.42
CA THR A 626 -19.22 7.21 27.26
C THR A 626 -17.86 7.77 27.71
N LEU A 627 -16.79 6.98 27.54
CA LEU A 627 -15.43 7.40 27.88
C LEU A 627 -14.76 8.17 26.73
N PRO A 628 -13.97 9.24 27.02
CA PRO A 628 -13.19 9.95 26.02
C PRO A 628 -12.21 9.04 25.26
N ALA A 629 -11.93 9.37 24.00
CA ALA A 629 -11.06 8.55 23.14
C ALA A 629 -9.63 8.36 23.71
N ASN A 630 -9.11 9.35 24.43
CA ASN A 630 -7.80 9.36 25.06
C ASN A 630 -7.78 8.77 26.49
N PHE A 631 -8.91 8.30 27.02
CA PHE A 631 -9.06 7.94 28.44
C PHE A 631 -7.98 6.98 28.95
N LEU A 632 -7.68 5.90 28.22
CA LEU A 632 -6.65 4.93 28.65
C LEU A 632 -5.22 5.45 28.50
N TYR A 633 -4.99 6.42 27.62
CA TYR A 633 -3.69 7.08 27.51
C TYR A 633 -3.49 8.06 28.67
N GLU A 634 -4.56 8.70 29.13
CA GLU A 634 -4.54 9.63 30.26
C GLU A 634 -4.47 8.89 31.62
N TYR A 635 -5.10 7.73 31.72
CA TYR A 635 -5.14 6.88 32.93
C TYR A 635 -4.65 5.45 32.63
N PRO A 636 -3.34 5.26 32.35
CA PRO A 636 -2.82 4.01 31.80
C PRO A 636 -2.65 2.88 32.82
N THR A 637 -2.84 3.13 34.12
CA THR A 637 -2.64 2.14 35.20
C THR A 637 -3.98 1.78 35.84
N ILE A 638 -4.12 0.55 36.34
CA ILE A 638 -5.34 0.08 37.03
C ILE A 638 -5.77 1.07 38.11
N THR A 639 -4.84 1.51 38.97
CA THR A 639 -5.14 2.45 40.06
C THR A 639 -5.52 3.85 39.56
N SER A 640 -4.88 4.36 38.51
CA SER A 640 -5.23 5.68 37.95
C SER A 640 -6.61 5.67 37.27
N MET A 641 -6.91 4.57 36.59
CA MET A 641 -8.12 4.35 35.82
C MET A 641 -9.32 4.12 36.76
N ALA A 642 -9.14 3.35 37.84
CA ALA A 642 -10.15 3.18 38.88
C ALA A 642 -10.52 4.50 39.56
N LYS A 643 -9.51 5.33 39.90
CA LYS A 643 -9.75 6.67 40.48
C LYS A 643 -10.51 7.58 39.52
N ALA A 644 -10.14 7.58 38.23
CA ALA A 644 -10.83 8.37 37.22
C ALA A 644 -12.30 7.95 37.06
N LEU A 645 -12.58 6.63 37.02
CA LEU A 645 -13.96 6.11 36.96
C LEU A 645 -14.79 6.51 38.18
N VAL A 646 -14.23 6.39 39.41
CA VAL A 646 -14.92 6.81 40.64
C VAL A 646 -15.34 8.29 40.57
N ALA A 647 -14.45 9.16 40.08
CA ALA A 647 -14.79 10.58 39.96
C ALA A 647 -15.79 10.90 38.87
N ILE A 648 -15.79 10.16 37.77
CA ILE A 648 -16.80 10.31 36.72
C ILE A 648 -18.18 9.84 37.22
N LEU A 649 -18.22 8.80 38.06
CA LEU A 649 -19.44 8.22 38.62
C LEU A 649 -20.03 9.00 39.81
N THR A 650 -19.26 9.87 40.47
CA THR A 650 -19.73 10.62 41.66
C THR A 650 -20.46 11.92 41.26
N PRO A 651 -21.73 12.13 41.66
CA PRO A 651 -22.47 13.35 41.34
C PRO A 651 -21.80 14.59 41.96
N GLY A 652 -21.36 15.54 41.11
CA GLY A 652 -20.66 16.76 41.55
C GLY A 652 -19.14 16.60 41.72
N GLY A 653 -18.57 15.45 41.36
CA GLY A 653 -17.12 15.26 41.32
C GLY A 653 -16.45 16.20 40.32
N ASN A 654 -15.49 17.00 40.79
CA ASN A 654 -14.52 17.63 39.89
C ASN A 654 -13.89 16.52 39.03
N LYS A 655 -13.87 16.70 37.70
CA LYS A 655 -13.11 15.84 36.78
C LYS A 655 -11.74 15.57 37.42
N ILE A 656 -11.41 14.32 37.77
CA ILE A 656 -10.05 13.95 38.16
C ILE A 656 -9.21 14.00 36.88
N SER A 657 -8.89 15.20 36.39
CA SER A 657 -7.56 15.41 35.86
C SER A 657 -6.69 15.61 37.09
N LYS A 658 -5.82 14.66 37.43
CA LYS A 658 -4.54 15.12 37.99
C LYS A 658 -4.00 16.09 36.94
N ASP A 659 -3.97 17.37 37.26
CA ASP A 659 -3.65 18.44 36.31
C ASP A 659 -2.42 18.00 35.51
N SER A 660 -2.52 17.85 34.18
CA SER A 660 -1.41 17.36 33.34
C SER A 660 -0.12 18.18 33.56
N TYR A 661 -0.29 19.44 33.95
CA TYR A 661 0.76 20.35 34.38
C TYR A 661 1.46 19.92 35.68
N GLN A 662 0.78 19.26 36.61
CA GLN A 662 1.41 18.71 37.82
C GLN A 662 2.35 17.56 37.47
N VAL A 663 1.95 16.65 36.59
CA VAL A 663 2.83 15.56 36.12
C VAL A 663 4.05 16.13 35.40
N THR A 664 3.84 17.17 34.59
CA THR A 664 4.92 17.92 33.94
C THR A 664 5.88 18.54 34.96
N GLN A 665 5.35 19.14 36.03
CA GLN A 665 6.14 19.72 37.11
C GLN A 665 6.97 18.65 37.85
N ASP A 666 6.37 17.49 38.13
CA ASP A 666 7.03 16.39 38.83
C ASP A 666 8.17 15.80 37.99
N LEU A 667 7.93 15.59 36.67
CA LEU A 667 8.97 15.14 35.73
C LEU A 667 10.09 16.17 35.59
N LEU A 668 9.76 17.46 35.46
CA LEU A 668 10.76 18.53 35.43
C LEU A 668 11.64 18.47 36.68
N LYS A 669 11.04 18.41 37.86
CA LYS A 669 11.77 18.31 39.12
C LYS A 669 12.68 17.07 39.14
N TYR A 670 12.17 15.91 38.74
CA TYR A 670 12.94 14.68 38.65
C TYR A 670 14.18 14.84 37.76
N TYR A 671 14.04 15.40 36.56
CA TYR A 671 15.16 15.58 35.64
C TYR A 671 16.18 16.62 36.12
N LEU A 672 15.74 17.71 36.76
CA LEU A 672 16.66 18.70 37.33
C LEU A 672 17.46 18.11 38.51
N GLU A 673 16.82 17.38 39.42
CA GLU A 673 17.50 16.70 40.53
C GLU A 673 18.46 15.61 40.05
N ARG A 674 18.10 14.90 38.98
CA ARG A 674 18.96 13.89 38.36
C ARG A 674 20.15 14.54 37.66
N ALA A 675 19.93 15.59 36.87
CA ALA A 675 20.98 16.34 36.17
C ALA A 675 21.96 16.98 37.15
N ASP A 676 21.49 17.44 38.31
CA ASP A 676 22.36 18.01 39.34
C ASP A 676 23.40 17.01 39.87
N LYS A 677 22.99 15.73 39.98
CA LYS A 677 23.85 14.62 40.42
C LYS A 677 24.72 14.05 39.31
N ASP A 678 24.15 13.89 38.12
CA ASP A 678 24.79 13.22 36.99
C ASP A 678 25.86 14.10 36.32
N PHE A 679 25.69 15.42 36.35
CA PHE A 679 26.57 16.38 35.68
C PHE A 679 27.19 17.35 36.68
N GLU A 680 28.52 17.34 36.77
CA GLU A 680 29.27 18.37 37.51
C GLU A 680 29.43 19.63 36.64
N PRO A 681 29.66 20.81 37.25
CA PRO A 681 29.96 22.02 36.48
C PRO A 681 31.20 21.83 35.59
N VAL A 682 31.07 22.24 34.33
CA VAL A 682 32.14 22.19 33.34
C VAL A 682 33.25 23.17 33.71
N VAL A 683 34.51 22.76 33.49
CA VAL A 683 35.69 23.59 33.72
C VAL A 683 36.12 24.25 32.42
N HIS A 684 36.06 25.58 32.38
CA HIS A 684 36.58 26.42 31.29
C HIS A 684 37.98 26.94 31.69
N SER A 685 39.06 26.33 31.21
CA SER A 685 40.44 26.81 31.46
C SER A 685 40.92 27.70 30.31
N SER A 686 41.41 28.90 30.62
CA SER A 686 41.92 29.88 29.64
C SER A 686 43.16 29.42 28.86
N ASP A 687 43.87 28.41 29.35
CA ASP A 687 45.16 27.95 28.79
C ASP A 687 45.09 26.59 28.07
N MET A 688 43.91 25.94 27.99
CA MET A 688 43.76 24.75 27.16
C MET A 688 43.20 25.17 25.80
N GLU A 689 44.06 25.18 24.78
CA GLU A 689 43.63 25.02 23.39
C GLU A 689 42.61 23.86 23.37
N MET A 690 41.34 24.15 23.06
CA MET A 690 40.30 23.11 22.97
C MET A 690 40.84 21.99 22.09
N MET A 691 41.00 20.80 22.66
CA MET A 691 41.76 19.70 22.06
C MET A 691 41.21 19.31 20.68
N HIS A 692 39.92 19.59 20.43
CA HIS A 692 39.20 19.29 19.21
C HIS A 692 39.22 20.40 18.13
N HIS A 693 39.68 21.61 18.43
CA HIS A 693 39.82 22.69 17.43
C HIS A 693 41.15 22.63 16.65
N LYS A 694 41.99 21.60 16.84
CA LYS A 694 43.30 21.47 16.16
C LYS A 694 43.25 21.57 14.62
N ASN A 695 42.11 21.25 13.99
CA ASN A 695 41.90 21.35 12.53
C ASN A 695 40.90 22.45 12.11
N GLY A 696 40.30 23.18 13.05
CA GLY A 696 39.35 24.27 12.78
C GLY A 696 38.00 23.87 12.12
N LYS A 697 37.63 22.59 12.13
CA LYS A 697 36.37 22.08 11.55
C LYS A 697 35.58 21.23 12.54
N GLU A 698 34.26 21.31 12.44
CA GLU A 698 33.31 20.62 13.30
C GLU A 698 33.03 19.17 12.84
N ILE A 699 32.69 18.32 13.82
CA ILE A 699 32.17 16.96 13.62
C ILE A 699 30.81 16.91 14.31
N VAL A 700 29.75 16.81 13.50
CA VAL A 700 28.37 16.94 13.97
C VAL A 700 27.72 15.58 14.09
N LEU A 701 27.02 15.31 15.20
CA LEU A 701 26.11 14.18 15.33
C LEU A 701 24.67 14.70 15.21
N LEU A 702 23.99 14.34 14.12
CA LEU A 702 22.65 14.79 13.78
C LEU A 702 21.63 13.65 13.98
N THR A 703 20.77 13.77 14.99
CA THR A 703 19.64 12.84 15.14
C THR A 703 18.47 13.29 14.28
N GLY A 704 17.72 12.33 13.70
CA GLY A 704 16.53 12.66 12.90
C GLY A 704 16.83 13.11 11.46
N ALA A 705 17.98 12.71 10.91
CA ALA A 705 18.44 13.07 9.56
C ALA A 705 17.50 12.66 8.41
N THR A 706 16.59 11.70 8.63
CA THR A 706 15.59 11.26 7.64
C THR A 706 14.27 12.03 7.73
N GLY A 707 14.10 12.88 8.75
CA GLY A 707 12.91 13.71 8.96
C GLY A 707 12.88 14.95 8.07
N THR A 708 11.72 15.62 8.00
CA THR A 708 11.51 16.78 7.12
C THR A 708 12.50 17.91 7.35
N LEU A 709 12.77 18.31 8.58
CA LEU A 709 13.77 19.34 8.88
C LEU A 709 15.21 18.78 8.82
N GLY A 710 15.40 17.57 9.36
CA GLY A 710 16.73 16.94 9.51
C GLY A 710 17.48 16.74 8.20
N VAL A 711 16.80 16.38 7.13
CA VAL A 711 17.44 16.14 5.83
C VAL A 711 17.94 17.44 5.17
N TYR A 712 17.24 18.57 5.34
CA TYR A 712 17.74 19.87 4.88
C TYR A 712 18.93 20.34 5.71
N MET A 713 18.92 20.10 7.04
CA MET A 713 20.09 20.37 7.89
C MET A 713 21.28 19.51 7.46
N LEU A 714 21.07 18.22 7.17
CA LEU A 714 22.12 17.33 6.67
C LEU A 714 22.71 17.86 5.36
N LYS A 715 21.87 18.27 4.40
CA LYS A 715 22.29 18.88 3.13
C LYS A 715 23.18 20.12 3.38
N ASP A 716 22.76 21.04 4.24
CA ASP A 716 23.53 22.26 4.56
C ASP A 716 24.85 21.93 5.28
N LEU A 717 24.86 20.94 6.17
CA LEU A 717 26.08 20.48 6.87
C LEU A 717 27.08 19.82 5.92
N LEU A 718 26.61 19.02 4.98
CA LEU A 718 27.46 18.39 3.97
C LEU A 718 28.13 19.46 3.08
N LEU A 719 27.39 20.51 2.72
CA LEU A 719 27.89 21.63 1.92
C LEU A 719 28.83 22.57 2.71
N SER A 720 28.69 22.67 4.03
CA SER A 720 29.45 23.62 4.84
C SER A 720 30.96 23.29 4.91
N PRO A 721 31.86 24.22 4.55
CA PRO A 721 33.31 24.00 4.63
C PRO A 721 33.83 23.91 6.08
N GLN A 722 33.05 24.41 7.04
CA GLN A 722 33.35 24.36 8.48
C GLN A 722 33.08 22.99 9.08
N VAL A 723 32.33 22.12 8.38
CA VAL A 723 32.04 20.75 8.83
C VAL A 723 32.97 19.79 8.11
N SER A 724 33.60 18.89 8.86
CA SER A 724 34.46 17.83 8.34
C SER A 724 33.75 16.48 8.27
N LYS A 725 32.80 16.23 9.19
CA LYS A 725 32.07 14.96 9.25
C LYS A 725 30.69 15.13 9.90
N VAL A 726 29.71 14.34 9.46
CA VAL A 726 28.35 14.29 9.99
C VAL A 726 27.97 12.85 10.30
N TYR A 727 27.83 12.52 11.58
CA TYR A 727 27.29 11.26 12.05
C TYR A 727 25.76 11.32 12.10
N CYS A 728 25.11 10.35 11.46
CA CYS A 728 23.65 10.27 11.41
C CYS A 728 23.16 8.99 12.07
N PRO A 729 22.76 9.02 13.36
CA PRO A 729 22.00 7.93 13.97
C PRO A 729 20.63 7.80 13.31
N VAL A 730 20.36 6.63 12.73
CA VAL A 730 19.14 6.32 11.99
C VAL A 730 18.54 5.02 12.52
N ARG A 731 17.21 5.00 12.67
CA ARG A 731 16.46 3.78 13.03
C ARG A 731 16.28 2.89 11.80
N GLY A 732 15.96 1.63 11.98
CA GLY A 732 15.50 0.75 10.90
C GLY A 732 14.11 1.11 10.36
N PRO A 733 13.67 0.44 9.26
CA PRO A 733 12.31 0.53 8.74
C PRO A 733 11.26 0.30 9.83
N GLY A 734 10.14 1.03 9.80
CA GLY A 734 9.12 0.95 10.85
C GLY A 734 9.56 1.48 12.23
N GLY A 735 10.76 2.07 12.35
CA GLY A 735 11.28 2.58 13.61
C GLY A 735 11.95 1.52 14.50
N THR A 736 12.19 0.32 13.98
CA THR A 736 12.89 -0.78 14.66
C THR A 736 14.40 -0.53 14.75
N PHE A 737 15.12 -1.33 15.53
CA PHE A 737 16.58 -1.36 15.49
C PHE A 737 17.06 -2.25 14.32
N THR A 738 18.10 -1.80 13.63
CA THR A 738 18.89 -2.60 12.68
C THR A 738 20.32 -2.09 12.69
N ASP A 739 21.30 -2.98 12.61
CA ASP A 739 22.72 -2.68 12.49
C ASP A 739 23.22 -2.67 11.03
N ASP A 740 22.32 -2.92 10.06
CA ASP A 740 22.62 -2.87 8.64
C ASP A 740 22.77 -1.42 8.16
N LEU A 741 24.01 -0.99 7.97
CA LEU A 741 24.34 0.38 7.57
C LEU A 741 23.86 0.73 6.16
N ASP A 742 23.75 -0.25 5.25
CA ASP A 742 23.29 -0.03 3.88
C ASP A 742 21.80 0.27 3.86
N VAL A 743 21.01 -0.46 4.66
CA VAL A 743 19.59 -0.18 4.88
C VAL A 743 19.40 1.23 5.45
N LEU A 744 20.19 1.59 6.45
CA LEU A 744 20.09 2.91 7.09
C LEU A 744 20.50 4.05 6.14
N MET A 745 21.53 3.84 5.34
CA MET A 745 21.98 4.81 4.33
C MET A 745 20.95 4.96 3.20
N ALA A 746 20.33 3.87 2.77
CA ALA A 746 19.24 3.90 1.80
C ALA A 746 18.07 4.78 2.28
N ARG A 747 17.76 4.77 3.58
CA ARG A 747 16.74 5.67 4.14
C ARG A 747 17.11 7.15 4.02
N ILE A 748 18.38 7.51 4.23
CA ILE A 748 18.85 8.90 4.04
C ILE A 748 18.77 9.28 2.55
N LYS A 749 19.23 8.39 1.67
CA LYS A 749 19.18 8.59 0.22
C LYS A 749 17.74 8.78 -0.27
N GLN A 750 16.81 7.97 0.21
CA GLN A 750 15.39 8.12 -0.09
C GLN A 750 14.85 9.47 0.41
N ALA A 751 15.23 9.90 1.62
CA ALA A 751 14.81 11.21 2.14
C ALA A 751 15.29 12.39 1.28
N PHE A 752 16.47 12.29 0.64
CA PHE A 752 16.96 13.25 -0.34
C PHE A 752 16.12 13.20 -1.64
N ILE A 753 15.88 12.01 -2.17
CA ILE A 753 15.08 11.80 -3.40
C ILE A 753 13.66 12.36 -3.23
N ASP A 754 12.99 12.02 -2.13
CA ASP A 754 11.63 12.45 -1.82
C ASP A 754 11.49 13.99 -1.74
N ARG A 755 12.59 14.70 -1.49
CA ARG A 755 12.64 16.16 -1.36
C ARG A 755 13.37 16.84 -2.53
N HIS A 756 13.69 16.09 -3.58
CA HIS A 756 14.41 16.57 -4.75
C HIS A 756 15.76 17.23 -4.41
N LEU A 757 16.44 16.74 -3.37
CA LEU A 757 17.77 17.19 -2.99
C LEU A 757 18.86 16.44 -3.76
N ASP A 758 20.01 17.09 -3.92
CA ASP A 758 21.15 16.52 -4.65
C ASP A 758 21.73 15.30 -3.94
N THR A 759 21.46 14.11 -4.48
CA THR A 759 21.94 12.84 -3.91
C THR A 759 23.44 12.64 -4.07
N THR A 760 24.13 13.39 -4.94
CA THR A 760 25.58 13.25 -5.13
C THR A 760 26.37 13.67 -3.89
N LEU A 761 25.75 14.46 -3.01
CA LEU A 761 26.30 14.81 -1.69
C LEU A 761 26.51 13.60 -0.77
N LEU A 762 25.91 12.45 -1.12
CA LEU A 762 25.95 11.21 -0.34
C LEU A 762 26.98 10.19 -0.86
N ASP A 763 27.58 10.41 -2.02
CA ASP A 763 28.45 9.43 -2.68
C ASP A 763 29.80 9.24 -1.93
N GLU A 764 30.31 8.01 -1.92
CA GLU A 764 31.46 7.57 -1.10
C GLU A 764 32.77 8.32 -1.39
N GLY A 765 32.93 8.90 -2.58
CA GLY A 765 34.16 9.55 -3.03
C GLY A 765 34.42 10.95 -2.47
N GLY A 766 33.50 11.51 -1.68
CA GLY A 766 33.61 12.86 -1.12
C GLY A 766 32.60 13.25 -0.04
N SER A 767 31.69 12.35 0.35
CA SER A 767 30.67 12.67 1.36
C SER A 767 31.26 12.72 2.78
N LYS A 768 30.84 13.73 3.54
CA LYS A 768 31.21 13.90 4.96
C LYS A 768 30.35 13.03 5.89
N ILE A 769 29.47 12.19 5.35
CA ILE A 769 28.43 11.50 6.12
C ILE A 769 28.93 10.14 6.61
N GLN A 770 28.52 9.77 7.82
CA GLN A 770 28.59 8.40 8.30
C GLN A 770 27.30 8.05 9.04
N VAL A 771 26.64 6.99 8.59
CA VAL A 771 25.41 6.50 9.21
C VAL A 771 25.74 5.61 10.40
N LEU A 772 24.93 5.70 11.45
CA LEU A 772 25.02 4.90 12.66
C LEU A 772 23.64 4.28 12.95
N PRO A 773 23.57 3.05 13.47
CA PRO A 773 22.31 2.49 13.96
C PRO A 773 21.86 3.26 15.20
N MET A 774 20.56 3.46 15.36
CA MET A 774 20.00 4.16 16.53
C MET A 774 19.10 3.21 17.30
N ASP A 775 19.53 2.85 18.52
CA ASP A 775 18.73 2.10 19.49
C ASP A 775 18.36 3.02 20.65
N MET A 776 17.09 3.38 20.77
CA MET A 776 16.61 4.23 21.87
C MET A 776 16.11 3.41 23.07
N ASP A 777 15.91 2.10 22.88
CA ASP A 777 15.45 1.19 23.93
C ASP A 777 16.64 0.61 24.72
N ASN A 778 17.81 0.54 24.09
CA ASN A 778 19.07 0.19 24.76
C ASN A 778 19.81 1.42 25.29
N ILE A 779 19.64 1.67 26.60
CA ILE A 779 20.31 2.77 27.31
C ILE A 779 21.85 2.62 27.37
N HIS A 780 22.41 1.44 27.11
CA HIS A 780 23.85 1.21 27.21
C HIS A 780 24.55 1.61 25.91
N HIS A 781 25.39 2.64 25.99
CA HIS A 781 26.22 3.13 24.88
C HIS A 781 25.44 3.46 23.59
N LEU A 782 24.15 3.81 23.70
CA LEU A 782 23.25 4.18 22.59
C LEU A 782 23.13 3.10 21.48
N GLY A 783 23.44 1.84 21.81
CA GLY A 783 23.44 0.72 20.87
C GLY A 783 24.68 0.59 19.98
N TRP A 784 25.69 1.46 20.11
CA TRP A 784 26.87 1.45 19.22
C TRP A 784 28.00 0.51 19.65
N GLY A 785 27.91 -0.07 20.84
CA GLY A 785 29.03 -0.74 21.50
C GLY A 785 30.05 0.25 22.08
N LYS A 786 30.83 -0.22 23.05
CA LYS A 786 31.73 0.62 23.85
C LYS A 786 32.80 1.33 23.01
N ASP A 787 33.43 0.64 22.07
CA ASP A 787 34.53 1.20 21.28
C ASP A 787 34.05 2.32 20.34
N THR A 788 32.91 2.14 19.66
CA THR A 788 32.31 3.17 18.82
C THR A 788 31.83 4.34 19.66
N TYR A 789 31.19 4.07 20.81
CA TYR A 789 30.74 5.12 21.74
C TYR A 789 31.90 5.96 22.26
N ASP A 790 32.99 5.32 22.72
CA ASP A 790 34.18 5.99 23.23
C ASP A 790 34.90 6.78 22.12
N ARG A 791 34.86 6.30 20.86
CA ARG A 791 35.43 7.01 19.70
C ARG A 791 34.59 8.22 19.24
N LEU A 792 33.25 8.11 19.29
CA LEU A 792 32.30 9.16 18.90
C LEU A 792 32.18 10.26 19.97
N ARG A 793 32.12 9.89 21.26
CA ARG A 793 32.63 10.74 22.35
C ARG A 793 34.12 10.98 22.04
N ASN A 794 34.94 11.80 22.65
CA ASN A 794 36.20 12.22 21.99
C ASN A 794 35.96 12.98 20.66
N GLU A 795 35.65 12.39 19.50
CA GLU A 795 35.73 13.14 18.22
C GLU A 795 34.56 14.10 17.92
N VAL A 796 33.32 13.79 18.32
CA VAL A 796 32.16 14.65 18.06
C VAL A 796 32.31 15.97 18.82
N THR A 797 32.07 17.09 18.14
CA THR A 797 32.16 18.45 18.70
C THR A 797 30.79 19.05 18.95
N ILE A 798 29.79 18.71 18.12
CA ILE A 798 28.41 19.19 18.26
C ILE A 798 27.41 18.05 18.09
N VAL A 799 26.39 18.03 18.94
CA VAL A 799 25.20 17.19 18.82
C VAL A 799 24.01 18.08 18.46
N GLN A 800 23.40 17.82 17.30
CA GLN A 800 22.12 18.40 16.88
C GLN A 800 21.00 17.39 17.17
N ALA A 801 20.26 17.61 18.26
CA ALA A 801 19.12 16.81 18.64
C ALA A 801 17.84 17.29 17.92
N CYS A 802 17.52 16.67 16.78
CA CYS A 802 16.29 16.96 16.02
C CYS A 802 15.27 15.82 16.07
N ALA A 803 15.67 14.58 16.40
CA ALA A 803 14.74 13.47 16.54
C ALA A 803 13.77 13.68 17.71
N TRP A 804 12.48 13.86 17.42
CA TRP A 804 11.41 13.95 18.41
C TRP A 804 10.09 13.42 17.83
N LEU A 805 9.30 12.72 18.63
CA LEU A 805 7.94 12.31 18.24
C LEU A 805 7.03 13.54 18.13
N VAL A 806 6.21 13.64 17.09
CA VAL A 806 5.21 14.71 16.94
C VAL A 806 3.82 14.07 16.99
N ASP A 807 3.27 13.90 18.20
CA ASP A 807 1.91 13.41 18.44
C ASP A 807 1.24 14.18 19.58
N PHE A 808 0.30 15.06 19.22
CA PHE A 808 -0.40 15.92 20.18
C PHE A 808 -1.40 15.17 21.08
N ASN A 809 -1.68 13.89 20.79
CA ASN A 809 -2.65 13.09 21.53
C ASN A 809 -2.03 12.31 22.69
N GLN A 810 -0.70 12.23 22.77
CA GLN A 810 -0.01 11.48 23.82
C GLN A 810 0.16 12.30 25.10
N PRO A 811 0.09 11.67 26.28
CA PRO A 811 0.41 12.32 27.55
C PRO A 811 1.92 12.59 27.67
N VAL A 812 2.32 13.54 28.53
CA VAL A 812 3.74 13.86 28.78
C VAL A 812 4.55 12.65 29.26
N THR A 813 3.93 11.69 29.95
CA THR A 813 4.56 10.44 30.41
C THR A 813 4.95 9.51 29.27
N HIS A 814 4.26 9.56 28.13
CA HIS A 814 4.67 8.83 26.95
C HIS A 814 5.94 9.44 26.35
N PHE A 815 5.99 10.77 26.25
CA PHE A 815 7.17 11.49 25.79
C PHE A 815 8.39 11.34 26.71
N ASP A 816 8.16 11.17 28.01
CA ASP A 816 9.23 10.81 28.94
C ASP A 816 9.95 9.55 28.47
N LYS A 817 9.19 8.46 28.24
CA LYS A 817 9.73 7.18 27.77
C LYS A 817 10.33 7.26 26.36
N SER A 818 9.63 7.87 25.41
CA SER A 818 10.00 7.78 23.99
C SER A 818 11.00 8.85 23.53
N CYS A 819 11.12 9.97 24.25
CA CYS A 819 11.92 11.12 23.81
C CYS A 819 12.86 11.65 24.90
N ILE A 820 12.35 12.00 26.08
CA ILE A 820 13.14 12.71 27.11
C ILE A 820 14.26 11.82 27.64
N GLN A 821 13.96 10.54 27.94
CA GLN A 821 14.99 9.59 28.41
C GLN A 821 16.11 9.40 27.38
N GLY A 822 15.75 9.26 26.09
CA GLY A 822 16.74 9.12 25.03
C GLY A 822 17.61 10.36 24.82
N LEU A 823 17.02 11.56 24.90
CA LEU A 823 17.79 12.81 24.95
C LEU A 823 18.72 12.84 26.16
N TYR A 824 18.25 12.41 27.32
CA TYR A 824 19.04 12.38 28.53
C TYR A 824 20.24 11.42 28.42
N SER A 825 20.07 10.28 27.74
CA SER A 825 21.18 9.39 27.37
C SER A 825 22.17 10.06 26.40
N LEU A 826 21.67 10.86 25.46
CA LEU A 826 22.51 11.64 24.55
C LEU A 826 23.28 12.76 25.27
N LEU A 827 22.69 13.37 26.31
CA LEU A 827 23.40 14.28 27.21
C LEU A 827 24.54 13.55 27.93
N HIS A 828 24.31 12.36 28.49
CA HIS A 828 25.38 11.54 29.07
C HIS A 828 26.54 11.25 28.09
N PHE A 829 26.23 11.00 26.83
CA PHE A 829 27.23 10.87 25.76
C PHE A 829 27.99 12.18 25.53
N ALA A 830 27.27 13.30 25.45
CA ALA A 830 27.83 14.62 25.17
C ALA A 830 28.63 15.21 26.34
N TYR A 831 28.36 14.77 27.57
CA TYR A 831 28.99 15.33 28.75
C TYR A 831 30.47 14.96 28.86
N ARG A 832 31.30 16.00 29.03
CA ARG A 832 32.70 15.91 29.42
C ARG A 832 32.99 17.06 30.38
N ARG A 833 33.67 16.79 31.49
CA ARG A 833 33.98 17.83 32.49
C ARG A 833 34.90 18.92 31.94
N THR A 834 35.78 18.54 31.01
CA THR A 834 36.63 19.42 30.23
C THR A 834 36.28 19.26 28.76
N ASP A 835 36.14 20.37 28.04
CA ASP A 835 35.83 20.36 26.60
C ASP A 835 34.52 19.59 26.26
N PRO A 836 33.36 20.00 26.82
CA PRO A 836 32.10 19.31 26.59
C PRO A 836 31.63 19.44 25.14
N ILE A 837 30.92 18.43 24.64
CA ILE A 837 30.27 18.51 23.33
C ILE A 837 29.14 19.56 23.41
N HIS A 838 29.05 20.44 22.41
CA HIS A 838 27.93 21.38 22.30
C HIS A 838 26.65 20.62 21.97
N VAL A 839 25.56 20.91 22.67
CA VAL A 839 24.28 20.23 22.45
C VAL A 839 23.23 21.24 22.05
N HIS A 840 22.76 21.11 20.82
CA HIS A 840 21.65 21.87 20.26
C HIS A 840 20.39 21.01 20.26
N MET A 841 19.26 21.59 20.64
CA MET A 841 17.97 20.90 20.63
C MET A 841 16.93 21.72 19.89
N VAL A 842 16.26 21.08 18.94
CA VAL A 842 15.07 21.63 18.29
C VAL A 842 13.88 21.52 19.25
N SER A 843 13.53 22.63 19.89
CA SER A 843 12.30 22.79 20.68
C SER A 843 11.14 23.25 19.78
N SER A 844 10.01 23.62 20.39
CA SER A 844 8.81 24.09 19.69
C SER A 844 8.26 25.33 20.36
N VAL A 845 7.73 26.25 19.56
CA VAL A 845 6.96 27.41 20.06
C VAL A 845 5.78 27.02 20.95
N SER A 846 5.29 25.77 20.85
CA SER A 846 4.24 25.24 21.72
C SER A 846 4.62 25.18 23.21
N ALA A 847 5.92 25.13 23.54
CA ALA A 847 6.42 25.15 24.92
C ALA A 847 6.13 26.46 25.66
N THR A 848 5.85 27.54 24.91
CA THR A 848 5.54 28.88 25.45
C THR A 848 4.19 29.42 24.96
N ALA A 849 3.43 28.66 24.17
CA ALA A 849 2.20 29.14 23.55
C ALA A 849 0.95 29.12 24.47
N GLY A 850 1.07 28.64 25.71
CA GLY A 850 0.00 28.65 26.73
C GLY A 850 -0.19 29.98 27.46
N ILE A 851 0.66 30.98 27.20
CA ILE A 851 0.59 32.31 27.84
C ILE A 851 -0.58 33.12 27.28
N GLU A 852 -1.31 33.83 28.15
CA GLU A 852 -2.39 34.73 27.76
C GLU A 852 -1.87 35.93 26.92
N ALA A 853 -2.65 36.36 25.94
CA ALA A 853 -2.30 37.42 25.00
C ALA A 853 -2.80 38.82 25.44
N PRO A 854 -2.13 39.91 25.00
CA PRO A 854 -0.92 39.94 24.18
C PRO A 854 0.35 39.84 25.03
N SER A 855 1.18 38.83 24.75
CA SER A 855 2.52 38.69 25.34
C SER A 855 3.56 38.59 24.22
N ASN A 856 4.63 39.38 24.34
CA ASN A 856 5.83 39.26 23.52
C ASN A 856 6.73 38.23 24.18
N VAL A 857 7.03 37.13 23.47
CA VAL A 857 7.83 36.02 24.01
C VAL A 857 9.32 36.32 23.74
N PRO A 858 10.15 36.47 24.78
CA PRO A 858 11.58 36.72 24.63
C PRO A 858 12.35 35.48 24.16
N GLU A 859 13.53 35.68 23.59
CA GLU A 859 14.49 34.62 23.29
C GLU A 859 15.23 34.14 24.56
N SER A 860 14.44 33.67 25.53
CA SER A 860 14.91 33.05 26.78
C SER A 860 13.95 31.94 27.21
N VAL A 861 14.36 31.12 28.17
CA VAL A 861 13.42 30.27 28.91
C VAL A 861 12.63 31.16 29.88
N LEU A 862 11.33 30.89 30.01
CA LEU A 862 10.44 31.71 30.83
C LEU A 862 10.55 31.32 32.30
N MET A 863 10.95 32.28 33.13
CA MET A 863 11.20 32.06 34.56
C MET A 863 10.24 32.91 35.42
N PRO A 864 9.81 32.42 36.61
CA PRO A 864 10.08 31.09 37.14
C PRO A 864 9.33 29.99 36.36
N ALA A 865 9.83 28.76 36.45
CA ALA A 865 9.26 27.59 35.78
C ALA A 865 7.76 27.45 36.10
N ASN A 866 6.91 27.56 35.08
CA ASN A 866 5.47 27.35 35.15
C ASN A 866 4.99 26.51 33.96
N PRO A 867 4.57 25.24 34.15
CA PRO A 867 4.14 24.36 33.06
C PRO A 867 2.95 24.87 32.25
N LYS A 868 2.15 25.79 32.80
CA LYS A 868 1.02 26.42 32.09
C LYS A 868 1.45 27.35 30.96
N THR A 869 2.74 27.67 30.87
CA THR A 869 3.30 28.37 29.70
C THR A 869 3.29 27.49 28.45
N ALA A 870 3.27 26.16 28.59
CA ALA A 870 3.11 25.23 27.48
C ALA A 870 1.62 25.02 27.12
N LEU A 871 1.33 24.62 25.88
CA LEU A 871 -0.02 24.17 25.52
C LEU A 871 -0.45 22.93 26.32
N PRO A 872 -1.77 22.74 26.55
CA PRO A 872 -2.31 21.62 27.34
C PRO A 872 -2.28 20.28 26.58
N ASN A 873 -1.13 19.89 26.06
CA ASN A 873 -0.89 18.59 25.44
C ASN A 873 0.53 18.07 25.78
N GLY A 874 0.73 16.75 25.74
CA GLY A 874 1.99 16.14 26.16
C GLY A 874 3.20 16.53 25.32
N TYR A 875 3.01 16.81 24.03
CA TYR A 875 4.09 17.27 23.15
C TYR A 875 4.67 18.60 23.63
N ALA A 876 3.82 19.61 23.82
CA ALA A 876 4.24 20.92 24.30
C ALA A 876 4.87 20.86 25.70
N GLN A 877 4.26 20.09 26.60
CA GLN A 877 4.77 19.86 27.96
C GLN A 877 6.15 19.18 27.95
N SER A 878 6.40 18.23 27.04
CA SER A 878 7.70 17.58 26.90
C SER A 878 8.81 18.55 26.47
N LYS A 879 8.51 19.44 25.52
CA LYS A 879 9.44 20.49 25.07
C LYS A 879 9.73 21.49 26.18
N TYR A 880 8.70 21.89 26.94
CA TYR A 880 8.87 22.72 28.13
C TYR A 880 9.82 22.11 29.16
N ILE A 881 9.72 20.81 29.46
CA ILE A 881 10.63 20.12 30.40
C ILE A 881 12.08 20.21 29.91
N VAL A 882 12.31 19.92 28.63
CA VAL A 882 13.65 19.92 28.05
C VAL A 882 14.25 21.32 27.98
N GLU A 883 13.46 22.35 27.67
CA GLU A 883 13.94 23.74 27.68
C GLU A 883 14.45 24.13 29.08
N HIS A 884 13.74 23.77 30.13
CA HIS A 884 14.16 24.07 31.52
C HIS A 884 15.36 23.23 31.96
N LEU A 885 15.47 21.99 31.48
CA LEU A 885 16.68 21.17 31.69
C LEU A 885 17.90 21.81 31.00
N PHE A 886 17.76 22.27 29.76
CA PHE A 886 18.84 22.92 29.01
C PHE A 886 19.23 24.26 29.64
N GLU A 887 18.26 25.05 30.12
CA GLU A 887 18.50 26.26 30.93
C GLU A 887 19.32 25.95 32.19
N PHE A 888 19.00 24.88 32.92
CA PHE A 888 19.77 24.46 34.09
C PHE A 888 21.20 24.04 33.74
N LEU A 889 21.39 23.23 32.69
CA LEU A 889 22.72 22.79 32.25
C LEU A 889 23.57 23.99 31.76
N TRP A 890 22.97 24.91 31.03
CA TRP A 890 23.65 26.11 30.55
C TRP A 890 24.00 27.07 31.69
N ARG A 891 23.02 27.46 32.51
CA ARG A 891 23.19 28.45 33.57
C ARG A 891 24.00 27.93 34.75
N ASP A 892 23.64 26.77 35.28
CA ASP A 892 24.13 26.27 36.57
C ASP A 892 25.33 25.32 36.41
N LYS A 893 25.43 24.59 35.29
CA LYS A 893 26.57 23.70 34.98
C LYS A 893 27.57 24.31 34.00
N GLY A 894 27.25 25.43 33.35
CA GLY A 894 28.14 26.11 32.40
C GLY A 894 28.40 25.30 31.13
N TRP A 895 27.49 24.38 30.77
CA TRP A 895 27.60 23.53 29.59
C TRP A 895 26.95 24.21 28.37
N PRO A 896 27.59 24.26 27.18
CA PRO A 896 26.96 24.71 25.93
C PRO A 896 25.72 23.88 25.52
N CYS A 897 24.56 24.25 26.06
CA CYS A 897 23.26 23.66 25.73
C CYS A 897 22.32 24.73 25.12
N MET A 898 22.02 24.59 23.83
CA MET A 898 21.30 25.56 23.01
C MET A 898 19.89 25.06 22.66
N ILE A 899 18.94 25.98 22.65
CA ILE A 899 17.51 25.75 22.40
C ILE A 899 17.11 26.48 21.13
N GLU A 900 16.66 25.74 20.14
CA GLU A 900 16.16 26.25 18.87
C GLU A 900 14.64 26.06 18.85
N ARG A 901 13.90 27.08 19.24
CA ARG A 901 12.45 27.01 19.39
C ARG A 901 11.78 27.20 18.03
N MET A 902 11.38 26.08 17.43
CA MET A 902 10.85 26.01 16.07
C MET A 902 9.39 26.46 15.96
N GLY A 903 9.11 27.37 15.01
CA GLY A 903 7.77 27.79 14.62
C GLY A 903 7.07 26.85 13.63
N GLN A 904 6.02 27.34 12.98
CA GLN A 904 5.36 26.59 11.92
C GLN A 904 6.24 26.58 10.66
N VAL A 905 6.53 25.38 10.17
CA VAL A 905 7.30 25.14 8.94
C VAL A 905 6.36 24.90 7.78
N CYS A 906 6.69 25.43 6.61
CA CYS A 906 6.02 25.13 5.35
C CYS A 906 6.98 24.45 4.34
N GLY A 907 6.51 24.19 3.12
CA GLY A 907 7.34 23.61 2.07
C GLY A 907 8.59 24.46 1.76
N ASP A 908 9.54 23.87 1.06
CA ASP A 908 10.80 24.53 0.69
C ASP A 908 10.60 25.57 -0.42
N LYS A 909 11.50 26.54 -0.53
CA LYS A 909 11.36 27.64 -1.51
C LYS A 909 11.37 27.20 -2.98
N GLN A 910 11.98 26.06 -3.30
CA GLN A 910 12.21 25.62 -4.68
C GLN A 910 11.07 24.74 -5.20
N HIS A 911 10.77 23.67 -4.47
CA HIS A 911 9.83 22.61 -4.85
C HIS A 911 8.51 22.69 -4.08
N ALA A 912 8.41 23.52 -3.03
CA ALA A 912 7.22 23.74 -2.23
C ALA A 912 6.60 22.44 -1.67
N ILE A 913 7.46 21.47 -1.34
CA ILE A 913 7.05 20.15 -0.87
C ILE A 913 6.52 20.28 0.56
N TRP A 914 5.19 20.37 0.69
CA TRP A 914 4.50 20.41 1.98
C TRP A 914 3.54 19.23 2.10
N ASN A 915 3.70 18.44 3.16
CA ASN A 915 2.95 17.22 3.42
C ASN A 915 1.42 17.47 3.44
N PRO A 916 0.63 16.85 2.52
CA PRO A 916 -0.81 17.01 2.44
C PRO A 916 -1.60 16.58 3.66
N SER A 917 -0.99 15.81 4.57
CA SER A 917 -1.64 15.35 5.80
C SER A 917 -1.54 16.37 6.95
N GLU A 918 -0.79 17.46 6.78
CA GLU A 918 -0.65 18.50 7.79
C GLU A 918 -1.86 19.46 7.82
N MET A 919 -2.03 20.15 8.94
CA MET A 919 -3.20 20.99 9.22
C MET A 919 -3.46 22.04 8.15
N TYR A 920 -2.45 22.82 7.76
CA TYR A 920 -2.64 23.93 6.83
C TYR A 920 -2.90 23.48 5.39
N PRO A 921 -2.18 22.49 4.82
CA PRO A 921 -2.53 21.90 3.53
C PRO A 921 -3.97 21.34 3.49
N LEU A 922 -4.38 20.61 4.55
CA LEU A 922 -5.74 20.11 4.68
C LEU A 922 -6.77 21.23 4.74
N MET A 923 -6.50 22.31 5.47
CA MET A 923 -7.41 23.45 5.55
C MET A 923 -7.50 24.22 4.22
N MET A 924 -6.39 24.43 3.52
CA MET A 924 -6.36 25.12 2.23
C MET A 924 -7.12 24.36 1.14
N ILE A 925 -6.88 23.05 1.02
CA ILE A 925 -7.48 22.24 -0.05
C ILE A 925 -8.84 21.70 0.35
N GLY A 926 -8.98 21.17 1.56
CA GLY A 926 -10.25 20.64 2.05
C GLY A 926 -11.25 21.73 2.40
N GLY A 927 -10.83 22.76 3.15
CA GLY A 927 -11.68 23.91 3.46
C GLY A 927 -11.85 24.83 2.24
N GLY A 928 -10.75 25.36 1.72
CA GLY A 928 -10.78 26.33 0.63
C GLY A 928 -11.31 25.73 -0.67
N ALA A 929 -10.55 24.83 -1.28
CA ALA A 929 -10.87 24.34 -2.63
C ALA A 929 -12.07 23.37 -2.69
N SER A 930 -12.21 22.48 -1.71
CA SER A 930 -13.21 21.39 -1.75
C SER A 930 -14.53 21.80 -1.08
N LEU A 931 -14.49 22.32 0.15
CA LEU A 931 -15.68 22.80 0.87
C LEU A 931 -16.16 24.16 0.32
N GLY A 932 -15.28 24.91 -0.35
CA GLY A 932 -15.58 26.27 -0.82
C GLY A 932 -15.72 27.27 0.34
N LYS A 933 -15.17 26.97 1.52
CA LYS A 933 -15.33 27.76 2.75
C LYS A 933 -14.03 27.83 3.54
N MET A 934 -13.62 29.04 3.91
CA MET A 934 -12.48 29.26 4.81
C MET A 934 -12.91 30.00 6.08
N PRO A 935 -12.40 29.61 7.27
CA PRO A 935 -12.70 30.33 8.50
C PRO A 935 -11.92 31.66 8.55
N GLU A 936 -12.54 32.69 9.11
CA GLU A 936 -11.87 33.95 9.42
C GLU A 936 -11.19 33.90 10.80
N PHE A 937 -9.94 34.39 10.87
CA PHE A 937 -9.22 34.64 12.12
C PHE A 937 -8.69 36.09 12.12
N PRO A 938 -9.51 37.08 12.52
CA PRO A 938 -9.22 38.51 12.31
C PRO A 938 -7.91 39.00 12.95
N ASN A 939 -7.48 38.35 14.05
CA ASN A 939 -6.29 38.72 14.81
C ASN A 939 -5.12 37.75 14.61
N ARG A 940 -5.23 36.81 13.66
CA ARG A 940 -4.19 35.80 13.46
C ARG A 940 -3.11 36.33 12.52
N THR A 941 -1.88 36.24 12.99
CA THR A 941 -0.68 36.51 12.21
C THR A 941 -0.05 35.18 11.76
N ILE A 942 0.46 35.15 10.54
CA ILE A 942 1.16 34.03 9.92
C ILE A 942 2.65 34.38 9.85
N ASP A 943 3.45 33.56 10.49
CA ASP A 943 4.92 33.62 10.59
C ASP A 943 5.56 32.32 10.05
N TRP A 944 4.91 31.66 9.08
CA TRP A 944 5.37 30.39 8.52
C TRP A 944 6.73 30.57 7.85
N LEU A 945 7.62 29.60 8.09
CA LEU A 945 9.00 29.63 7.61
C LEU A 945 9.24 28.44 6.65
N PRO A 946 9.82 28.67 5.46
CA PRO A 946 10.26 27.58 4.60
C PRO A 946 11.24 26.64 5.30
N VAL A 947 11.12 25.34 5.07
CA VAL A 947 11.95 24.33 5.76
C VAL A 947 13.44 24.48 5.47
N ASP A 948 13.80 24.95 4.27
CA ASP A 948 15.19 25.21 3.88
C ASP A 948 15.76 26.42 4.63
N ASP A 949 15.00 27.50 4.80
CA ASP A 949 15.42 28.64 5.63
C ASP A 949 15.55 28.25 7.12
N ALA A 950 14.62 27.44 7.62
CA ALA A 950 14.69 26.92 8.98
C ALA A 950 15.94 26.07 9.23
N ALA A 951 16.26 25.16 8.31
CA ALA A 951 17.44 24.32 8.40
C ALA A 951 18.73 25.13 8.33
N THR A 952 18.83 26.07 7.37
CA THR A 952 20.00 26.95 7.24
C THR A 952 20.18 27.82 8.49
N ALA A 953 19.09 28.36 9.05
CA ALA A 953 19.14 29.13 10.29
C ALA A 953 19.73 28.31 11.46
N ILE A 954 19.25 27.08 11.65
CA ILE A 954 19.75 26.18 12.70
C ILE A 954 21.23 25.85 12.48
N VAL A 955 21.62 25.49 11.26
CA VAL A 955 23.02 25.17 10.94
C VAL A 955 23.95 26.38 11.16
N ASP A 956 23.53 27.58 10.76
CA ASP A 956 24.27 28.82 10.99
C ASP A 956 24.46 29.10 12.48
N ILE A 957 23.38 29.00 13.27
CA ILE A 957 23.41 29.19 14.72
C ILE A 957 24.39 28.19 15.32
N MET A 958 24.22 26.90 15.01
CA MET A 958 25.05 25.81 15.50
C MET A 958 26.55 26.04 15.26
N LEU A 959 26.92 26.43 14.04
CA LEU A 959 28.32 26.65 13.69
C LEU A 959 28.88 27.95 14.31
N LYS A 960 28.06 29.01 14.44
CA LYS A 960 28.49 30.29 15.03
C LYS A 960 28.54 30.27 16.55
N THR A 961 27.82 29.34 17.20
CA THR A 961 27.87 29.13 18.65
C THR A 961 28.90 28.09 19.08
N SER A 962 29.56 27.40 18.13
CA SER A 962 30.64 26.44 18.42
C SER A 962 31.82 27.05 19.21
N PRO A 963 32.25 28.31 18.96
CA PRO A 963 33.13 29.01 19.90
C PRO A 963 32.33 29.43 21.13
N PHE A 964 32.25 28.57 22.15
CA PHE A 964 31.45 28.87 23.34
C PHE A 964 31.96 30.09 24.10
N GLN A 965 31.07 31.04 24.38
CA GLN A 965 31.33 32.11 25.35
C GLN A 965 30.32 32.02 26.49
N LYS A 966 30.79 32.09 27.74
CA LYS A 966 29.96 31.92 28.95
C LYS A 966 28.79 32.92 29.07
N HIS A 967 28.79 34.01 28.29
CA HIS A 967 27.73 35.01 28.22
C HIS A 967 26.99 35.04 26.88
N GLN A 968 27.15 34.00 26.06
CA GLN A 968 26.44 33.85 24.80
C GLN A 968 24.99 33.42 25.05
N GLN A 969 24.09 33.96 24.26
CA GLN A 969 22.70 33.56 24.25
C GLN A 969 22.54 32.09 23.85
N HIS A 970 21.59 31.41 24.48
CA HIS A 970 21.36 29.98 24.26
C HIS A 970 19.95 29.63 23.78
N VAL A 971 19.00 30.58 23.71
CA VAL A 971 17.66 30.37 23.13
C VAL A 971 17.53 31.19 21.85
N PHE A 972 17.07 30.52 20.79
CA PHE A 972 16.87 31.09 19.47
C PHE A 972 15.48 30.76 18.95
N HIS A 973 14.75 31.76 18.44
CA HIS A 973 13.44 31.57 17.83
C HIS A 973 13.57 31.34 16.33
N ILE A 974 13.33 30.10 15.88
CA ILE A 974 13.36 29.74 14.46
C ILE A 974 11.97 29.96 13.88
N VAL A 975 11.61 31.23 13.72
CA VAL A 975 10.31 31.71 13.19
C VAL A 975 10.56 32.79 12.14
N ASN A 976 9.60 33.02 11.25
CA ASN A 976 9.73 34.05 10.24
C ASN A 976 9.53 35.45 10.87
N PRO A 977 10.54 36.36 10.84
CA PRO A 977 10.38 37.72 11.34
C PRO A 977 9.44 38.55 10.44
N SER A 978 9.32 38.18 9.17
CA SER A 978 8.37 38.76 8.23
C SER A 978 7.04 38.06 8.37
N THR A 979 6.00 38.80 8.73
CA THR A 979 4.67 38.23 8.98
C THR A 979 3.62 38.78 8.04
N MET A 980 2.51 38.05 7.91
CA MET A 980 1.32 38.50 7.20
C MET A 980 0.05 38.17 8.00
N THR A 981 -1.02 38.91 7.76
CA THR A 981 -2.31 38.63 8.39
C THR A 981 -3.00 37.42 7.75
N TRP A 982 -3.89 36.78 8.50
CA TRP A 982 -4.75 35.73 7.96
C TRP A 982 -5.58 36.22 6.77
N THR A 983 -6.08 37.46 6.82
CA THR A 983 -6.85 38.08 5.75
C THR A 983 -6.03 38.22 4.47
N GLU A 984 -4.77 38.66 4.55
CA GLU A 984 -3.86 38.70 3.40
C GLU A 984 -3.61 37.31 2.82
N PHE A 985 -3.51 36.28 3.67
CA PHE A 985 -3.33 34.90 3.22
C PHE A 985 -4.55 34.38 2.46
N LEU A 986 -5.76 34.65 2.94
CA LEU A 986 -7.00 34.32 2.22
C LEU A 986 -7.07 35.07 0.87
N ASN A 987 -6.62 36.33 0.82
CA ASN A 987 -6.56 37.08 -0.43
C ASN A 987 -5.52 36.51 -1.42
N ASN A 988 -4.37 36.03 -0.92
CA ASN A 988 -3.40 35.32 -1.74
C ASN A 988 -4.00 34.04 -2.35
N MET A 989 -4.78 33.27 -1.57
CA MET A 989 -5.45 32.05 -2.06
C MET A 989 -6.41 32.36 -3.20
N ARG A 990 -7.21 33.42 -3.06
CA ARG A 990 -8.12 33.88 -4.12
C ARG A 990 -7.37 34.33 -5.37
N THR A 991 -6.26 35.06 -5.19
CA THR A 991 -5.42 35.53 -6.29
C THR A 991 -4.80 34.36 -7.07
N CYS A 992 -4.51 33.26 -6.40
CA CYS A 992 -4.05 32.01 -7.01
C CYS A 992 -5.18 31.17 -7.65
N GLY A 993 -6.43 31.63 -7.61
CA GLY A 993 -7.57 30.98 -8.28
C GLY A 993 -8.43 30.08 -7.39
N VAL A 994 -8.14 29.96 -6.09
CA VAL A 994 -8.97 29.17 -5.17
C VAL A 994 -10.27 29.92 -4.86
N GLN A 995 -11.42 29.29 -5.16
CA GLN A 995 -12.74 29.89 -4.98
C GLN A 995 -13.35 29.46 -3.63
N PHE A 996 -13.61 30.42 -2.73
CA PHE A 996 -14.26 30.15 -1.44
C PHE A 996 -14.90 31.40 -0.81
N ASP A 997 -15.92 31.17 0.02
CA ASP A 997 -16.48 32.18 0.92
C ASP A 997 -15.79 32.15 2.28
N ILE A 998 -15.73 33.32 2.94
CA ILE A 998 -15.23 33.43 4.31
C ILE A 998 -16.40 33.26 5.27
N VAL A 999 -16.24 32.42 6.28
CA VAL A 999 -17.25 32.13 7.33
C VAL A 999 -16.62 32.23 8.72
N SER A 1000 -17.45 32.27 9.77
CA SER A 1000 -16.93 32.17 11.14
C SER A 1000 -16.31 30.79 11.40
N PRO A 1001 -15.35 30.66 12.34
CA PRO A 1001 -14.80 29.36 12.71
C PRO A 1001 -15.87 28.33 13.13
N GLU A 1002 -16.91 28.76 13.85
CA GLU A 1002 -18.03 27.92 14.27
C GLU A 1002 -18.84 27.41 13.08
N GLU A 1003 -19.12 28.29 12.13
CA GLU A 1003 -19.82 27.92 10.91
C GLU A 1003 -18.98 27.00 10.04
N TRP A 1004 -17.67 27.23 9.96
CA TRP A 1004 -16.74 26.36 9.24
C TRP A 1004 -16.73 24.95 9.83
N VAL A 1005 -16.62 24.81 11.16
CA VAL A 1005 -16.69 23.52 11.87
C VAL A 1005 -18.05 22.84 11.63
N ARG A 1006 -19.15 23.59 11.69
CA ARG A 1006 -20.51 23.05 11.46
C ARG A 1006 -20.73 22.58 10.03
N LEU A 1007 -20.15 23.26 9.05
CA LEU A 1007 -20.21 22.85 7.64
C LEU A 1007 -19.31 21.64 7.38
N LEU A 1008 -18.09 21.69 7.90
CA LEU A 1008 -17.13 20.60 7.79
C LEU A 1008 -17.65 19.31 8.43
N SER A 1009 -18.33 19.37 9.57
CA SER A 1009 -18.88 18.18 10.25
C SER A 1009 -19.93 17.41 9.43
N LYS A 1010 -20.45 18.03 8.36
CA LYS A 1010 -21.43 17.43 7.45
C LYS A 1010 -20.80 16.82 6.20
N ASP A 1011 -19.49 17.00 5.98
CA ASP A 1011 -18.77 16.56 4.79
C ASP A 1011 -17.61 15.64 5.17
N GLN A 1012 -17.94 14.38 5.50
CA GLN A 1012 -16.98 13.37 5.97
C GLN A 1012 -15.98 12.93 4.89
N GLY A 1013 -16.30 13.16 3.61
CA GLY A 1013 -15.41 12.88 2.47
C GLY A 1013 -14.37 13.98 2.24
N ASN A 1014 -14.49 15.11 2.93
CA ASN A 1014 -13.57 16.24 2.80
C ASN A 1014 -12.23 15.94 3.50
N PRO A 1015 -11.07 16.20 2.87
CA PRO A 1015 -9.79 15.99 3.53
C PRO A 1015 -9.63 16.83 4.81
N ALA A 1016 -10.22 18.03 4.88
CA ALA A 1016 -10.21 18.86 6.08
C ALA A 1016 -10.99 18.26 7.25
N TYR A 1017 -11.85 17.25 7.05
CA TYR A 1017 -12.65 16.62 8.11
C TYR A 1017 -11.77 16.08 9.25
N ARG A 1018 -10.53 15.70 8.93
CA ARG A 1018 -9.49 15.29 9.90
C ARG A 1018 -9.19 16.35 10.96
N LEU A 1019 -9.46 17.64 10.67
CA LEU A 1019 -9.24 18.77 11.57
C LEU A 1019 -10.43 19.01 12.51
N LEU A 1020 -11.57 18.35 12.30
CA LEU A 1020 -12.81 18.68 12.98
C LEU A 1020 -12.68 18.62 14.50
N SER A 1021 -12.15 17.52 15.05
CA SER A 1021 -12.01 17.35 16.50
C SER A 1021 -11.06 18.37 17.13
N PHE A 1022 -9.95 18.68 16.45
CA PHE A 1022 -9.01 19.71 16.86
C PHE A 1022 -9.67 21.10 16.88
N MET A 1023 -10.42 21.42 15.83
CA MET A 1023 -11.09 22.71 15.67
C MET A 1023 -12.25 22.86 16.66
N GLU A 1024 -13.02 21.81 16.92
CA GLU A 1024 -14.03 21.78 17.98
C GLU A 1024 -13.43 21.98 19.39
N ALA A 1025 -12.29 21.35 19.67
CA ALA A 1025 -11.57 21.54 20.94
C ALA A 1025 -11.03 22.97 21.06
N ALA A 1026 -10.53 23.53 19.95
CA ALA A 1026 -10.08 24.92 19.88
C ALA A 1026 -11.22 25.94 20.05
N MET A 1027 -12.47 25.61 19.72
CA MET A 1027 -13.61 26.50 19.99
C MET A 1027 -14.12 26.42 21.45
N LYS A 1028 -13.95 25.26 22.10
CA LYS A 1028 -14.41 25.03 23.48
C LYS A 1028 -13.43 25.57 24.54
N SER A 1029 -12.16 25.65 24.20
CA SER A 1029 -11.15 26.33 25.00
C SER A 1029 -11.04 27.78 24.54
N SER A 1030 -10.65 28.71 25.41
CA SER A 1030 -10.13 30.03 25.02
C SER A 1030 -8.78 29.83 24.29
N SER A 1031 -8.84 29.19 23.11
CA SER A 1031 -7.73 28.55 22.41
C SER A 1031 -6.83 29.55 21.68
N PRO A 1032 -5.53 29.23 21.53
CA PRO A 1032 -4.51 30.05 20.87
C PRO A 1032 -4.77 30.46 19.39
N MET A 1033 -5.82 30.00 18.72
CA MET A 1033 -6.14 30.49 17.37
C MET A 1033 -6.58 31.97 17.34
N SER A 1034 -7.01 32.52 18.48
CA SER A 1034 -7.37 33.94 18.63
C SER A 1034 -6.27 34.82 19.24
N ASN A 1035 -5.18 34.22 19.75
CA ASN A 1035 -4.19 34.93 20.58
C ASN A 1035 -3.03 35.47 19.74
N ILE A 1036 -2.81 36.79 19.80
CA ILE A 1036 -1.64 37.47 19.24
C ILE A 1036 -0.46 37.21 20.19
N GLN A 1037 0.41 36.29 19.81
CA GLN A 1037 1.74 36.13 20.42
C GLN A 1037 2.78 36.54 19.39
N THR A 1038 3.58 37.55 19.73
CA THR A 1038 4.77 37.93 18.95
C THR A 1038 5.99 37.30 19.59
N ARG A 1039 6.94 36.88 18.77
CA ARG A 1039 8.19 36.26 19.22
C ARG A 1039 9.33 37.18 18.85
N GLU A 1040 10.15 37.53 19.83
CA GLU A 1040 11.36 38.30 19.56
C GLU A 1040 12.31 37.44 18.72
N THR A 1041 12.88 37.97 17.66
CA THR A 1041 13.87 37.26 16.84
C THR A 1041 15.18 38.02 16.73
N LYS A 1042 15.33 39.10 17.49
CA LYS A 1042 16.40 40.10 17.34
C LYS A 1042 17.79 39.46 17.37
N ASN A 1043 18.00 38.46 18.22
CA ASN A 1043 19.30 37.82 18.30
C ASN A 1043 19.42 36.68 17.29
N THR A 1044 18.36 35.90 17.04
CA THR A 1044 18.38 34.86 16.00
C THR A 1044 18.67 35.44 14.60
N VAL A 1045 18.07 36.57 14.21
CA VAL A 1045 18.35 37.20 12.90
C VAL A 1045 19.78 37.71 12.77
N ASN A 1046 20.47 38.02 13.87
CA ASN A 1046 21.89 38.38 13.82
C ASN A 1046 22.78 37.14 13.59
N MET A 1047 22.28 35.94 13.89
CA MET A 1047 23.00 34.69 13.70
C MET A 1047 22.85 34.13 12.29
N THR A 1048 21.85 34.52 11.51
CA THR A 1048 21.64 33.97 10.15
C THR A 1048 20.98 34.95 9.21
N SER A 1049 21.47 35.04 7.97
CA SER A 1049 20.80 35.83 6.93
C SER A 1049 19.54 35.14 6.42
N ALA A 1050 19.40 33.81 6.57
CA ALA A 1050 18.24 33.06 6.09
C ALA A 1050 16.92 33.58 6.68
N LEU A 1051 16.90 33.92 7.98
CA LEU A 1051 15.71 34.53 8.59
C LEU A 1051 15.51 35.99 8.21
N ASN A 1052 16.59 36.76 8.02
CA ASN A 1052 16.50 38.17 7.64
C ASN A 1052 15.98 38.34 6.20
N GLU A 1053 16.25 37.36 5.34
CA GLU A 1053 15.82 37.32 3.94
C GLU A 1053 14.54 36.52 3.72
N ALA A 1054 14.01 35.87 4.78
CA ALA A 1054 12.79 35.07 4.70
C ALA A 1054 11.59 35.93 4.28
N SER A 1055 10.98 35.56 3.16
CA SER A 1055 9.76 36.19 2.65
C SER A 1055 8.52 35.65 3.36
N THR A 1056 7.43 36.43 3.37
CA THR A 1056 6.12 35.95 3.79
C THR A 1056 5.56 34.89 2.82
N PHE A 1057 4.49 34.21 3.23
CA PHE A 1057 3.77 33.23 2.39
C PHE A 1057 2.94 33.93 1.29
N ASN A 1058 3.65 34.56 0.36
CA ASN A 1058 3.11 35.42 -0.70
C ASN A 1058 2.42 34.61 -1.82
N VAL A 1059 1.83 35.33 -2.79
CA VAL A 1059 1.11 34.75 -3.93
C VAL A 1059 1.97 33.75 -4.72
N ASP A 1060 3.21 34.09 -5.03
CA ASP A 1060 4.08 33.22 -5.84
C ASP A 1060 4.43 31.93 -5.10
N PHE A 1061 4.68 32.03 -3.79
CA PHE A 1061 4.98 30.86 -2.99
C PHE A 1061 3.76 29.95 -2.78
N MET A 1062 2.58 30.55 -2.60
CA MET A 1062 1.33 29.82 -2.56
C MET A 1062 1.03 29.12 -3.89
N ARG A 1063 1.29 29.78 -5.03
CA ARG A 1063 1.11 29.18 -6.36
C ARG A 1063 1.98 27.93 -6.52
N LYS A 1064 3.25 27.98 -6.11
CA LYS A 1064 4.15 26.81 -6.12
C LYS A 1064 3.59 25.65 -5.30
N HIS A 1065 3.03 25.90 -4.11
CA HIS A 1065 2.42 24.85 -3.29
C HIS A 1065 1.19 24.24 -3.96
N LEU A 1066 0.33 25.07 -4.57
CA LEU A 1066 -0.84 24.59 -5.32
C LEU A 1066 -0.41 23.76 -6.53
N ASP A 1067 0.63 24.18 -7.26
CA ASP A 1067 1.20 23.44 -8.40
C ASP A 1067 1.78 22.09 -7.96
N TYR A 1068 2.53 22.07 -6.85
CA TYR A 1068 3.03 20.83 -6.25
C TYR A 1068 1.88 19.89 -5.86
N TRP A 1069 0.91 20.38 -5.08
CA TRP A 1069 -0.26 19.59 -4.67
C TRP A 1069 -1.10 19.11 -5.85
N LYS A 1070 -1.15 19.88 -6.94
CA LYS A 1070 -1.77 19.45 -8.20
C LYS A 1070 -0.98 18.32 -8.87
N SER A 1071 0.35 18.40 -8.89
CA SER A 1071 1.21 17.38 -9.50
C SER A 1071 1.07 16.00 -8.83
N ILE A 1072 0.80 15.97 -7.52
CA ILE A 1072 0.56 14.75 -6.75
C ILE A 1072 -0.92 14.37 -6.63
N GLY A 1073 -1.82 15.09 -7.32
CA GLY A 1073 -3.26 14.81 -7.35
C GLY A 1073 -4.04 15.19 -6.07
N PHE A 1074 -3.42 15.90 -5.12
CA PHE A 1074 -4.07 16.39 -3.90
C PHE A 1074 -4.99 17.60 -4.18
N TYR A 1075 -4.60 18.50 -5.08
CA TYR A 1075 -5.40 19.64 -5.49
C TYR A 1075 -5.93 19.47 -6.93
N LYS A 1076 -7.24 19.62 -7.10
CA LYS A 1076 -7.93 19.62 -8.41
C LYS A 1076 -8.60 20.99 -8.59
N PRO A 1077 -8.02 21.89 -9.41
CA PRO A 1077 -8.51 23.26 -9.58
C PRO A 1077 -9.87 23.34 -10.29
#